data_AF-A0A960L871-F1
#
_entry.id   AF-A0A960L871-F1
#
_cell.length_a   1.000
_cell.length_b   1.000
_cell.length_c   1.000
_cell.angle_alpha   90.00
_cell.angle_beta   90.00
_cell.angle_gamma   90.00
#
_symmetry.space_group_name_H-M   'P 1'
#
loop_
_entity.id
_entity.type
_entity.pdbx_description
1 polymer ?
#
loop_
_entity_poly.entity_id
_entity_poly.type
_entity_poly.pdbx_seq_one_letter_code
_entity_poly.pdbx_strand_id
1 'polypeptide(L)'
;MAGQQAILRSGAATGGRPYGAWIGDWASRAGITLAALWVMVFLAMGAPASALPPDDAPPSKGDEPSAAGPQDPAAANDESATATGGAELSTKHKKWLEEVAPLIQPEEREVFLELGRDYQRDAFIRRFWQVRDPFPRTARNEFQERWEANRDLARQLFDNPEADDRAMVMGFLGEPVERLEIRCSDYLKPLEIWRYEGTPEVRFSFYLVFIRQHVGNTSPYELWYVDEGLQPVLAWTVTGRASDRALLLSISEECVHGTDVVAALTNTLDWRKIEEENSLVPDPGDEWVRTFVSYSTDLPEDAETFPAKVEVQFPNRYQSRTLVQGLISVPAAEAMLSDLEQHPSYNFVLDGEVLSGDELFEHFRYRFNLRSDQTVVADAVEPPAPGAVQAAVIPEGTSTATATLSSTPAEPAAGGGERILPLVFQRYLRPGVYSLVVKVEDLNAHRFFRQVLDLEVPRIELFAPSTTVQAGARSTTSSRLLAEANADLDTGDHSIQVLAPQSALMTGRLRVEALTRGGGVDKVRFSLDDQPVFTKGREPYSVELNLGDTPKIHTIRATSFDSTGRQLATDEVVVNAGPHRFDVRLVEPQRGRTYSESVRAQAVVEVPEGETLDRVEFFLNDERVATLYQPPFIQPMIIPSGQPLAYVRAVGYLEDGATAEDVVFVNAPDFVDQVDIQFVELYTSVLNRRGRPVRDLPREDFRVLEDGVEQEIRRFEQVKDLPIHAGILLDVSTSMVTRLDEAVKGALRFFEQVLTPRDRAAVITFNEKPTVAVRFTNSLEVLAGGLAGLTAEGDTALYDSLIYSLYYFSGISGKRALILLSDGEDVRSQYTFDDVIDYARRTGVSVYTVGIALSGRSTDIRLKLQRLASETGGRSFFIDQNEELERVYDSIQEELRSQYLIAYQSSAEGDDFRRVEVEVSEPGLTANTLKGYFP
;
A
#
# COMPACT_ATOMS: atom_id res chain seq x y z
N MET A 1 41.50 7.27 61.01
CA MET A 1 42.23 6.03 61.38
C MET A 1 41.23 4.90 61.20
N ALA A 2 41.20 4.21 60.06
CA ALA A 2 42.06 3.07 59.63
C ALA A 2 41.45 1.71 60.06
N GLY A 3 41.45 0.62 59.28
CA GLY A 3 41.96 0.35 57.91
C GLY A 3 40.86 0.23 56.83
N GLN A 4 41.11 0.20 55.50
CA GLN A 4 42.02 -0.65 54.68
C GLN A 4 41.56 -2.13 54.55
N GLN A 5 41.59 -2.81 53.39
CA GLN A 5 41.62 -2.38 51.96
C GLN A 5 41.37 -3.61 51.03
N ALA A 6 40.90 -3.36 49.80
CA ALA A 6 41.24 -4.08 48.54
C ALA A 6 40.42 -5.29 47.99
N ILE A 7 40.48 -5.34 46.64
CA ILE A 7 40.31 -6.42 45.64
C ILE A 7 39.03 -6.40 44.74
N LEU A 8 39.33 -6.48 43.44
CA LEU A 8 38.62 -6.11 42.21
C LEU A 8 37.64 -7.16 41.61
N ARG A 9 36.71 -6.64 40.80
CA ARG A 9 36.18 -7.17 39.50
C ARG A 9 35.58 -8.59 39.44
N SER A 10 34.32 -8.67 39.03
CA SER A 10 33.97 -9.01 37.63
C SER A 10 32.50 -8.74 37.31
N GLY A 11 32.22 -8.31 36.08
CA GLY A 11 30.89 -8.06 35.53
C GLY A 11 31.05 -7.67 34.07
N ALA A 12 30.65 -8.54 33.15
CA ALA A 12 30.78 -8.34 31.71
C ALA A 12 29.73 -9.18 30.98
N ALA A 13 28.84 -8.52 30.23
CA ALA A 13 28.00 -9.13 29.20
C ALA A 13 27.39 -8.02 28.31
N THR A 14 28.04 -7.78 27.17
CA THR A 14 27.50 -7.38 25.84
C THR A 14 28.66 -6.76 25.07
N GLY A 15 28.90 -7.21 23.84
CA GLY A 15 30.04 -6.79 23.03
C GLY A 15 29.56 -6.26 21.69
N GLY A 16 29.93 -5.02 21.37
CA GLY A 16 29.98 -4.54 20.00
C GLY A 16 31.21 -5.10 19.29
N ARG A 17 31.10 -5.35 17.99
CA ARG A 17 32.23 -5.69 17.11
C ARG A 17 32.69 -4.45 16.35
N PRO A 18 34.00 -4.19 16.22
CA PRO A 18 34.51 -3.12 15.37
C PRO A 18 34.70 -3.59 13.92
N TYR A 19 34.44 -2.71 12.95
CA TYR A 19 34.95 -2.83 11.58
C TYR A 19 36.36 -2.24 11.49
N GLY A 20 37.25 -2.88 10.73
CA GLY A 20 38.62 -2.38 10.52
C GLY A 20 39.64 -3.45 10.16
N ALA A 21 39.67 -3.82 8.86
CA ALA A 21 40.75 -4.47 8.08
C ALA A 21 40.19 -5.59 7.19
N TRP A 22 40.29 -5.47 5.86
CA TRP A 22 40.39 -6.62 4.93
C TRP A 22 40.87 -6.20 3.53
N ILE A 23 42.20 -6.17 3.33
CA ILE A 23 42.83 -6.50 2.04
C ILE A 23 43.88 -7.56 2.38
N GLY A 24 43.62 -8.83 2.04
CA GLY A 24 44.57 -9.91 2.33
C GLY A 24 43.98 -11.30 2.52
N ASP A 25 43.54 -11.91 1.42
CA ASP A 25 43.76 -13.32 1.07
C ASP A 25 43.51 -14.42 2.16
N TRP A 26 42.42 -15.19 2.02
CA TRP A 26 42.31 -16.55 2.56
C TRP A 26 41.69 -17.52 1.56
N ALA A 27 42.53 -18.12 0.72
CA ALA A 27 42.29 -19.49 0.30
C ALA A 27 42.50 -20.48 1.47
N SER A 28 41.96 -21.70 1.32
CA SER A 28 42.19 -22.90 2.14
C SER A 28 41.31 -23.14 3.39
N ARG A 29 40.18 -23.86 3.17
CA ARG A 29 39.66 -24.87 4.11
C ARG A 29 39.21 -26.15 3.39
N ALA A 30 40.19 -26.92 2.92
CA ALA A 30 40.04 -28.36 2.70
C ALA A 30 41.26 -29.05 3.34
N GLY A 31 41.06 -29.70 4.49
CA GLY A 31 42.15 -30.23 5.30
C GLY A 31 42.55 -31.65 4.88
N ILE A 32 43.82 -31.84 4.48
CA ILE A 32 44.44 -33.17 4.39
C ILE A 32 45.81 -33.17 5.10
N THR A 33 45.97 -34.20 5.93
CA THR A 33 47.06 -34.58 6.86
C THR A 33 48.53 -34.29 6.53
N LEU A 34 49.26 -33.79 7.54
CA LEU A 34 50.59 -34.24 8.03
C LEU A 34 51.65 -34.76 7.01
N ALA A 35 52.77 -34.03 6.85
CA ALA A 35 54.12 -34.53 7.19
C ALA A 35 55.30 -33.54 6.93
N ALA A 36 56.22 -33.50 7.91
CA ALA A 36 57.69 -33.33 7.81
C ALA A 36 58.37 -32.00 7.35
N LEU A 37 59.43 -31.66 8.10
CA LEU A 37 60.46 -30.65 7.82
C LEU A 37 61.25 -30.93 6.52
N TRP A 38 61.92 -29.92 5.96
CA TRP A 38 63.41 -29.80 5.96
C TRP A 38 63.90 -28.42 5.46
N VAL A 39 65.16 -28.08 5.74
CA VAL A 39 65.81 -26.78 5.46
C VAL A 39 67.12 -27.00 4.69
N MET A 40 67.43 -26.21 3.64
CA MET A 40 68.75 -25.54 3.42
C MET A 40 68.94 -24.85 2.03
N VAL A 41 69.07 -23.52 2.07
CA VAL A 41 70.16 -22.66 1.54
C VAL A 41 71.13 -23.18 0.45
N PHE A 42 71.27 -22.47 -0.69
CA PHE A 42 72.51 -21.73 -1.10
C PHE A 42 72.37 -20.83 -2.37
N LEU A 43 73.25 -19.82 -2.47
CA LEU A 43 73.32 -18.78 -3.53
C LEU A 43 74.08 -19.18 -4.81
N ALA A 44 73.82 -18.48 -5.95
CA ALA A 44 74.89 -17.92 -6.82
C ALA A 44 74.41 -16.78 -7.77
N MET A 45 75.30 -15.79 -7.95
CA MET A 45 75.19 -14.47 -8.61
C MET A 45 75.00 -14.42 -10.15
N GLY A 46 74.54 -13.27 -10.69
CA GLY A 46 74.79 -12.83 -12.08
C GLY A 46 73.94 -11.64 -12.58
N ALA A 47 74.56 -10.58 -13.10
CA ALA A 47 73.93 -9.33 -13.61
C ALA A 47 74.75 -8.75 -14.80
N PRO A 48 74.41 -7.62 -15.47
CA PRO A 48 73.10 -7.16 -16.01
C PRO A 48 73.16 -6.58 -17.47
N ALA A 49 71.98 -6.22 -18.02
CA ALA A 49 71.66 -5.12 -18.96
C ALA A 49 72.29 -4.99 -20.39
N SER A 50 71.45 -4.76 -21.43
CA SER A 50 71.24 -3.43 -22.09
C SER A 50 70.54 -3.46 -23.49
N ALA A 51 69.88 -2.33 -23.81
CA ALA A 51 69.61 -1.71 -25.14
C ALA A 51 68.44 -2.15 -26.10
N LEU A 52 67.65 -1.14 -26.48
CA LEU A 52 66.77 -0.96 -27.68
C LEU A 52 67.57 -0.22 -28.81
N PRO A 53 67.01 0.32 -29.95
CA PRO A 53 65.72 0.24 -30.69
C PRO A 53 66.00 -0.13 -32.22
N PRO A 54 65.39 0.41 -33.33
CA PRO A 54 64.12 1.15 -33.61
C PRO A 54 63.28 0.77 -34.89
N ASP A 55 62.04 1.29 -34.94
CA ASP A 55 61.23 1.96 -36.01
C ASP A 55 60.96 1.48 -37.48
N ASP A 56 59.74 1.84 -37.91
CA ASP A 56 59.19 2.23 -39.25
C ASP A 56 58.97 1.25 -40.43
N ALA A 57 57.68 1.01 -40.81
CA ALA A 57 57.02 1.54 -42.05
C ALA A 57 55.78 0.71 -42.57
N PRO A 58 54.72 1.34 -43.14
CA PRO A 58 53.52 0.70 -43.77
C PRO A 58 53.54 0.84 -45.34
N PRO A 59 52.45 0.84 -46.19
CA PRO A 59 50.99 0.56 -46.04
C PRO A 59 50.25 -0.21 -47.21
N SER A 60 48.91 -0.38 -47.08
CA SER A 60 47.82 -0.20 -48.10
C SER A 60 47.28 -1.28 -49.10
N LYS A 61 45.93 -1.48 -48.99
CA LYS A 61 44.80 -1.49 -50.00
C LYS A 61 44.64 -2.47 -51.20
N GLY A 62 43.37 -2.85 -51.40
CA GLY A 62 42.70 -3.36 -52.64
C GLY A 62 41.94 -4.68 -52.41
N ASP A 63 40.72 -4.98 -52.91
CA ASP A 63 39.68 -4.24 -53.66
C ASP A 63 38.28 -4.94 -53.49
N GLU A 64 37.18 -4.22 -53.72
CA GLU A 64 35.81 -4.72 -54.00
C GLU A 64 35.55 -4.69 -55.54
N PRO A 65 34.44 -5.17 -56.17
CA PRO A 65 33.11 -5.56 -55.62
C PRO A 65 32.43 -6.82 -56.27
N SER A 66 31.23 -7.21 -55.80
CA SER A 66 30.09 -7.69 -56.66
C SER A 66 28.84 -8.01 -55.81
N ALA A 67 27.63 -7.76 -56.34
CA ALA A 67 26.35 -8.01 -55.63
C ALA A 67 25.36 -8.86 -56.45
N ALA A 68 24.71 -9.84 -55.79
CA ALA A 68 23.35 -10.36 -56.06
C ALA A 68 23.02 -11.52 -55.08
N GLY A 69 21.90 -11.47 -54.36
CA GLY A 69 21.37 -12.60 -53.56
C GLY A 69 20.30 -13.40 -54.33
N PRO A 70 19.30 -14.05 -53.68
CA PRO A 70 19.14 -14.37 -52.25
C PRO A 70 18.86 -15.87 -51.97
N GLN A 71 18.94 -16.34 -50.71
CA GLN A 71 18.28 -17.59 -50.26
C GLN A 71 18.16 -17.70 -48.73
N ASP A 72 17.12 -18.40 -48.26
CA ASP A 72 16.59 -18.39 -46.89
C ASP A 72 17.43 -19.12 -45.81
N PRO A 73 17.26 -18.77 -44.53
CA PRO A 73 17.94 -19.41 -43.40
C PRO A 73 17.17 -20.63 -42.87
N ALA A 74 17.88 -21.74 -42.65
CA ALA A 74 17.39 -22.86 -41.83
C ALA A 74 18.56 -23.61 -41.16
N ALA A 75 18.32 -24.07 -39.93
CA ALA A 75 19.17 -24.95 -39.10
C ALA A 75 20.46 -24.36 -38.51
N ALA A 76 20.35 -23.87 -37.26
CA ALA A 76 21.41 -23.91 -36.26
C ALA A 76 20.79 -23.90 -34.83
N ASN A 77 20.19 -25.01 -34.42
CA ASN A 77 19.87 -25.28 -33.00
C ASN A 77 20.88 -26.30 -32.48
N ASP A 78 21.85 -25.87 -31.66
CA ASP A 78 22.31 -26.62 -30.48
C ASP A 78 23.30 -25.74 -29.70
N GLU A 79 22.90 -25.24 -28.53
CA GLU A 79 23.87 -24.88 -27.48
C GLU A 79 23.23 -25.09 -26.10
N SER A 80 23.51 -26.25 -25.52
CA SER A 80 23.01 -26.67 -24.22
C SER A 80 23.77 -25.98 -23.08
N ALA A 81 23.09 -25.13 -22.32
CA ALA A 81 23.66 -24.49 -21.14
C ALA A 81 23.81 -25.47 -19.95
N THR A 82 24.94 -26.16 -19.87
CA THR A 82 25.36 -26.87 -18.65
C THR A 82 25.87 -25.89 -17.61
N ALA A 83 25.27 -25.90 -16.41
CA ALA A 83 25.69 -25.07 -15.29
C ALA A 83 26.98 -25.59 -14.64
N THR A 84 27.92 -24.69 -14.31
CA THR A 84 29.03 -24.97 -13.40
C THR A 84 29.51 -23.68 -12.72
N GLY A 85 29.59 -23.68 -11.38
CA GLY A 85 30.50 -22.88 -10.53
C GLY A 85 30.62 -21.35 -10.72
N GLY A 86 30.10 -20.60 -9.75
CA GLY A 86 30.62 -19.27 -9.37
C GLY A 86 30.81 -18.24 -10.49
N ALA A 87 29.70 -17.80 -11.11
CA ALA A 87 29.74 -16.79 -12.17
C ALA A 87 30.33 -15.45 -11.68
N GLU A 88 31.54 -15.12 -12.16
CA GLU A 88 32.26 -13.89 -11.83
C GLU A 88 31.38 -12.66 -12.13
N LEU A 89 31.25 -11.74 -11.16
CA LEU A 89 30.40 -10.55 -11.31
C LEU A 89 30.76 -9.74 -12.56
N SER A 90 29.73 -9.32 -13.31
CA SER A 90 29.90 -8.39 -14.42
C SER A 90 30.48 -7.05 -13.96
N THR A 91 31.06 -6.28 -14.89
CA THR A 91 31.55 -4.92 -14.60
C THR A 91 30.44 -3.99 -14.07
N LYS A 92 29.19 -4.19 -14.51
CA LYS A 92 28.01 -3.46 -14.03
C LYS A 92 27.74 -3.75 -12.55
N HIS A 93 27.74 -5.04 -12.18
CA HIS A 93 27.43 -5.47 -10.80
C HIS A 93 28.57 -5.16 -9.82
N LYS A 94 29.83 -5.27 -10.27
CA LYS A 94 31.01 -4.79 -9.51
C LYS A 94 30.88 -3.29 -9.18
N LYS A 95 30.64 -2.46 -10.20
CA LYS A 95 30.44 -1.02 -10.05
C LYS A 95 29.25 -0.68 -9.15
N TRP A 96 28.13 -1.39 -9.29
CA TRP A 96 26.97 -1.15 -8.42
C TRP A 96 27.28 -1.46 -6.95
N LEU A 97 27.97 -2.57 -6.64
CA LEU A 97 28.39 -2.91 -5.28
C LEU A 97 29.34 -1.87 -4.67
N GLU A 98 30.18 -1.21 -5.47
CA GLU A 98 31.01 -0.06 -5.07
C GLU A 98 30.15 1.21 -4.86
N GLU A 99 29.07 1.36 -5.66
CA GLU A 99 28.13 2.48 -5.59
C GLU A 99 27.14 2.43 -4.41
N VAL A 100 26.83 1.24 -3.90
CA VAL A 100 25.98 1.05 -2.70
C VAL A 100 26.74 0.49 -1.50
N ALA A 101 28.08 0.41 -1.53
CA ALA A 101 28.88 -0.14 -0.42
C ALA A 101 28.55 0.44 0.97
N PRO A 102 28.22 1.75 1.14
CA PRO A 102 27.79 2.30 2.42
C PRO A 102 26.30 2.07 2.78
N LEU A 103 25.48 1.58 1.84
CA LEU A 103 24.03 1.38 2.00
C LEU A 103 23.62 -0.09 2.14
N ILE A 104 24.42 -1.00 1.59
CA ILE A 104 24.13 -2.44 1.52
C ILE A 104 24.57 -3.14 2.80
N GLN A 105 23.63 -3.83 3.44
CA GLN A 105 23.89 -4.61 4.65
C GLN A 105 24.76 -5.85 4.33
N PRO A 106 25.52 -6.39 5.30
CA PRO A 106 26.33 -7.59 5.08
C PRO A 106 25.55 -8.78 4.53
N GLU A 107 24.34 -8.99 5.03
CA GLU A 107 23.42 -10.08 4.66
C GLU A 107 22.86 -9.89 3.24
N GLU A 108 22.49 -8.66 2.89
CA GLU A 108 22.10 -8.27 1.53
C GLU A 108 23.24 -8.50 0.52
N ARG A 109 24.47 -8.15 0.92
CA ARG A 109 25.67 -8.33 0.11
C ARG A 109 26.02 -9.80 -0.08
N GLU A 110 25.92 -10.62 0.96
CA GLU A 110 26.14 -12.07 0.89
C GLU A 110 25.18 -12.70 -0.11
N VAL A 111 23.87 -12.44 0.04
CA VAL A 111 22.85 -12.91 -0.90
C VAL A 111 23.10 -12.43 -2.32
N PHE A 112 23.41 -11.16 -2.54
CA PHE A 112 23.69 -10.64 -3.90
C PHE A 112 24.88 -11.34 -4.57
N LEU A 113 25.89 -11.76 -3.81
CA LEU A 113 27.05 -12.51 -4.30
C LEU A 113 26.70 -13.98 -4.59
N GLU A 114 25.76 -14.57 -3.84
CA GLU A 114 25.26 -15.93 -4.07
C GLU A 114 24.34 -16.05 -5.30
N LEU A 115 23.67 -14.97 -5.72
CA LEU A 115 22.86 -14.97 -6.94
C LEU A 115 23.70 -15.39 -8.15
N GLY A 116 23.36 -16.54 -8.74
CA GLY A 116 24.13 -17.16 -9.82
C GLY A 116 23.97 -16.49 -11.18
N ARG A 117 22.97 -15.61 -11.34
CA ARG A 117 22.55 -15.07 -12.65
C ARG A 117 22.44 -13.55 -12.63
N ASP A 118 22.95 -12.90 -13.69
CA ASP A 118 22.97 -11.44 -13.82
C ASP A 118 21.57 -10.80 -13.81
N TYR A 119 20.54 -11.48 -14.33
CA TYR A 119 19.17 -10.97 -14.28
C TYR A 119 18.58 -10.99 -12.85
N GLN A 120 18.99 -11.92 -11.99
CA GLN A 120 18.59 -11.97 -10.58
C GLN A 120 19.29 -10.84 -9.83
N ARG A 121 20.57 -10.61 -10.11
CA ARG A 121 21.34 -9.46 -9.59
C ARG A 121 20.67 -8.14 -9.99
N ASP A 122 20.26 -7.99 -11.25
CA ASP A 122 19.52 -6.80 -11.70
C ASP A 122 18.14 -6.64 -11.04
N ALA A 123 17.44 -7.74 -10.77
CA ALA A 123 16.20 -7.72 -10.01
C ALA A 123 16.41 -7.34 -8.53
N PHE A 124 17.49 -7.85 -7.92
CA PHE A 124 17.91 -7.50 -6.56
C PHE A 124 18.22 -6.01 -6.47
N ILE A 125 18.94 -5.44 -7.43
CA ILE A 125 19.22 -3.99 -7.51
C ILE A 125 17.93 -3.18 -7.54
N ARG A 126 16.94 -3.58 -8.35
CA ARG A 126 15.63 -2.91 -8.39
C ARG A 126 14.91 -3.01 -7.05
N ARG A 127 14.90 -4.20 -6.42
CA ARG A 127 14.21 -4.41 -5.14
C ARG A 127 14.89 -3.68 -3.99
N PHE A 128 16.21 -3.68 -3.93
CA PHE A 128 17.07 -2.97 -2.98
C PHE A 128 16.69 -1.49 -2.86
N TRP A 129 16.49 -0.83 -4.00
CA TRP A 129 16.01 0.56 -4.03
C TRP A 129 14.54 0.67 -3.64
N GLN A 130 13.66 -0.17 -4.16
CA GLN A 130 12.21 -0.14 -3.82
C GLN A 130 11.92 -0.31 -2.33
N VAL A 131 12.67 -1.14 -1.61
CA VAL A 131 12.50 -1.30 -0.14
C VAL A 131 13.08 -0.13 0.66
N ARG A 132 13.87 0.73 0.01
CA ARG A 132 14.43 1.97 0.54
C ARG A 132 13.76 3.21 -0.05
N ASP A 133 12.52 3.07 -0.56
CA ASP A 133 11.71 4.18 -1.05
C ASP A 133 10.86 4.75 0.09
N PRO A 134 11.12 5.98 0.58
CA PRO A 134 10.31 6.60 1.64
C PRO A 134 8.92 7.05 1.15
N PHE A 135 8.70 7.16 -0.16
CA PHE A 135 7.45 7.68 -0.73
C PHE A 135 6.95 6.83 -1.92
N PRO A 136 6.69 5.52 -1.76
CA PRO A 136 6.41 4.57 -2.87
C PRO A 136 5.11 4.83 -3.68
N ARG A 137 4.43 5.95 -3.45
CA ARG A 137 3.30 6.47 -4.24
C ARG A 137 3.72 7.52 -5.27
N THR A 138 4.96 8.01 -5.24
CA THR A 138 5.51 8.89 -6.27
C THR A 138 6.05 8.04 -7.44
N ALA A 139 6.40 8.68 -8.55
CA ALA A 139 6.87 7.98 -9.75
C ALA A 139 8.39 7.73 -9.77
N ARG A 140 9.08 8.05 -8.67
CA ARG A 140 10.54 8.14 -8.54
C ARG A 140 10.91 7.85 -7.09
N ASN A 141 12.00 7.15 -6.84
CA ASN A 141 12.51 7.01 -5.49
C ASN A 141 13.38 8.25 -5.14
N GLU A 142 12.86 9.16 -4.32
CA GLU A 142 13.57 10.40 -3.96
C GLU A 142 14.81 10.17 -3.07
N PHE A 143 14.92 9.03 -2.40
CA PHE A 143 16.13 8.64 -1.67
C PHE A 143 17.23 8.21 -2.65
N GLN A 144 16.90 7.38 -3.64
CA GLN A 144 17.83 6.99 -4.72
C GLN A 144 18.29 8.21 -5.52
N GLU A 145 17.38 9.07 -5.99
CA GLU A 145 17.76 10.29 -6.74
C GLU A 145 18.68 11.21 -5.92
N ARG A 146 18.42 11.36 -4.61
CA ARG A 146 19.27 12.14 -3.69
C ARG A 146 20.65 11.50 -3.50
N TRP A 147 20.71 10.19 -3.25
CA TRP A 147 21.97 9.46 -3.10
C TRP A 147 22.85 9.53 -4.35
N GLU A 148 22.28 9.30 -5.53
CA GLU A 148 22.99 9.35 -6.81
C GLU A 148 23.54 10.77 -7.07
N ALA A 149 22.71 11.80 -6.90
CA ALA A 149 23.13 13.20 -7.05
C ALA A 149 24.25 13.60 -6.07
N ASN A 150 24.12 13.20 -4.81
CA ASN A 150 25.12 13.44 -3.76
C ASN A 150 26.45 12.73 -4.05
N ARG A 151 26.42 11.46 -4.50
CA ARG A 151 27.62 10.72 -4.90
C ARG A 151 28.31 11.31 -6.11
N ASP A 152 27.56 11.77 -7.11
CA ASP A 152 28.13 12.42 -8.29
C ASP A 152 28.69 13.82 -7.98
N LEU A 153 28.14 14.53 -6.99
CA LEU A 153 28.77 15.73 -6.41
C LEU A 153 30.09 15.38 -5.70
N ALA A 154 30.10 14.36 -4.85
CA ALA A 154 31.31 13.91 -4.15
C ALA A 154 32.43 13.51 -5.13
N ARG A 155 32.09 12.82 -6.23
CA ARG A 155 33.02 12.48 -7.33
C ARG A 155 33.61 13.70 -8.06
N GLN A 156 32.91 14.83 -8.07
CA GLN A 156 33.42 16.09 -8.65
C GLN A 156 34.33 16.86 -7.68
N LEU A 157 34.16 16.64 -6.37
CA LEU A 157 34.84 17.39 -5.32
C LEU A 157 36.07 16.68 -4.71
N PHE A 158 36.18 15.35 -4.87
CA PHE A 158 37.23 14.54 -4.23
C PHE A 158 37.94 13.62 -5.24
N ASP A 159 39.27 13.63 -5.25
CA ASP A 159 40.10 12.86 -6.20
C ASP A 159 39.97 11.33 -6.06
N ASN A 160 39.67 10.85 -4.84
CA ASN A 160 39.45 9.43 -4.54
C ASN A 160 38.30 9.27 -3.53
N PRO A 161 37.03 9.34 -3.98
CA PRO A 161 35.87 9.38 -3.09
C PRO A 161 35.60 8.03 -2.38
N GLU A 162 36.22 6.93 -2.78
CA GLU A 162 36.03 5.62 -2.13
C GLU A 162 36.93 5.42 -0.91
N ALA A 163 37.93 6.29 -0.71
CA ALA A 163 38.84 6.24 0.42
C ALA A 163 38.75 7.47 1.33
N ASP A 164 37.88 8.44 1.04
CA ASP A 164 37.79 9.73 1.74
C ASP A 164 36.41 9.88 2.38
N ASP A 165 36.35 9.89 3.71
CA ASP A 165 35.10 9.84 4.48
C ASP A 165 34.20 11.07 4.25
N ARG A 166 34.76 12.18 3.74
CA ARG A 166 33.97 13.34 3.30
C ARG A 166 33.03 12.97 2.16
N ALA A 167 33.48 12.11 1.23
CA ALA A 167 32.65 11.65 0.13
C ALA A 167 31.52 10.71 0.60
N MET A 168 31.80 9.85 1.58
CA MET A 168 30.78 9.03 2.24
C MET A 168 29.71 9.90 2.90
N VAL A 169 30.10 10.81 3.79
CA VAL A 169 29.18 11.72 4.50
C VAL A 169 28.38 12.59 3.52
N MET A 170 29.02 13.09 2.47
CA MET A 170 28.35 13.85 1.42
C MET A 170 27.30 13.02 0.67
N GLY A 171 27.53 11.72 0.45
CA GLY A 171 26.55 10.79 -0.08
C GLY A 171 25.22 10.80 0.70
N PHE A 172 25.31 10.75 2.03
CA PHE A 172 24.14 10.73 2.91
C PHE A 172 23.49 12.11 3.10
N LEU A 173 24.28 13.12 3.49
CA LEU A 173 23.76 14.40 3.97
C LEU A 173 23.76 15.52 2.91
N GLY A 174 24.38 15.30 1.76
CA GLY A 174 24.57 16.32 0.72
C GLY A 174 25.69 17.31 1.06
N GLU A 175 25.59 18.54 0.53
CA GLU A 175 26.57 19.59 0.81
C GLU A 175 26.27 20.28 2.17
N PRO A 176 27.25 20.39 3.08
CA PRO A 176 27.09 21.16 4.31
C PRO A 176 26.94 22.66 4.02
N VAL A 177 26.26 23.39 4.90
CA VAL A 177 26.09 24.85 4.76
C VAL A 177 27.42 25.62 4.87
N GLU A 178 28.45 25.00 5.45
CA GLU A 178 29.77 25.59 5.61
C GLU A 178 30.86 24.51 5.67
N ARG A 179 32.00 24.80 5.03
CA ARG A 179 33.21 23.96 4.98
C ARG A 179 34.43 24.81 5.31
N LEU A 180 35.14 24.48 6.39
CA LEU A 180 36.33 25.21 6.84
C LEU A 180 37.56 24.29 6.79
N GLU A 181 38.48 24.57 5.87
CA GLU A 181 39.79 23.90 5.83
C GLU A 181 40.74 24.54 6.85
N ILE A 182 41.19 23.78 7.85
CA ILE A 182 41.97 24.28 8.98
C ILE A 182 43.44 23.89 8.83
N ARG A 183 44.30 24.91 8.79
CA ARG A 183 45.75 24.77 8.70
C ARG A 183 46.43 25.41 9.91
N CYS A 184 46.52 24.66 11.01
CA CYS A 184 47.22 25.08 12.23
C CYS A 184 48.25 24.02 12.65
N SER A 185 49.30 23.83 11.85
CA SER A 185 50.26 22.72 11.95
C SER A 185 51.04 22.64 13.26
N ASP A 186 51.11 23.72 14.02
CA ASP A 186 51.79 23.75 15.33
C ASP A 186 51.00 22.97 16.40
N TYR A 187 49.67 22.90 16.26
CA TYR A 187 48.74 22.31 17.23
C TYR A 187 47.92 21.13 16.68
N LEU A 188 47.57 21.15 15.39
CA LEU A 188 46.58 20.27 14.78
C LEU A 188 47.13 19.60 13.52
N LYS A 189 46.68 18.37 13.24
CA LYS A 189 46.78 17.79 11.91
C LYS A 189 45.94 18.61 10.90
N PRO A 190 46.20 18.53 9.59
CA PRO A 190 45.30 19.10 8.59
C PRO A 190 43.91 18.49 8.77
N LEU A 191 42.91 19.35 8.96
CA LEU A 191 41.53 18.94 9.20
C LEU A 191 40.54 19.84 8.45
N GLU A 192 39.35 19.32 8.17
CA GLU A 192 38.24 20.05 7.57
C GLU A 192 37.02 19.95 8.50
N ILE A 193 36.37 21.08 8.77
CA ILE A 193 35.17 21.16 9.62
C ILE A 193 33.98 21.40 8.72
N TRP A 194 32.96 20.56 8.82
CA TRP A 194 31.69 20.73 8.14
C TRP A 194 30.61 21.08 9.16
N ARG A 195 29.76 22.05 8.80
CA ARG A 195 28.60 22.45 9.61
C ARG A 195 27.33 22.20 8.82
N TYR A 196 26.36 21.55 9.45
CA TYR A 196 25.00 21.41 8.97
C TYR A 196 24.07 22.23 9.86
N GLU A 197 23.09 22.93 9.28
CA GLU A 197 22.03 23.60 10.06
C GLU A 197 20.87 22.64 10.39
N GLY A 198 20.80 21.53 9.68
CA GLY A 198 19.87 20.42 9.80
C GLY A 198 19.66 19.77 8.42
N THR A 199 19.26 18.51 8.39
CA THR A 199 18.80 17.80 7.17
C THR A 199 17.33 17.37 7.36
N PRO A 200 16.64 16.87 6.33
CA PRO A 200 15.29 16.30 6.49
C PRO A 200 15.21 15.20 7.57
N GLU A 201 16.29 14.44 7.72
CA GLU A 201 16.50 13.36 8.69
C GLU A 201 16.96 13.91 10.05
N VAL A 202 17.94 14.83 10.07
CA VAL A 202 18.56 15.37 11.29
C VAL A 202 18.10 16.82 11.55
N ARG A 203 17.05 17.01 12.35
CA ARG A 203 16.35 18.30 12.50
C ARG A 203 17.05 19.38 13.34
N PHE A 204 18.36 19.25 13.59
CA PHE A 204 19.14 20.16 14.42
C PHE A 204 20.53 20.40 13.83
N SER A 205 21.17 21.50 14.21
CA SER A 205 22.47 21.89 13.66
C SER A 205 23.61 21.14 14.36
N PHE A 206 24.62 20.71 13.60
CA PHE A 206 25.76 19.94 14.12
C PHE A 206 27.04 20.13 13.30
N TYR A 207 28.15 19.66 13.88
CA TYR A 207 29.47 19.65 13.25
C TYR A 207 29.94 18.22 12.99
N LEU A 208 30.69 18.05 11.90
CA LEU A 208 31.54 16.90 11.63
C LEU A 208 32.97 17.38 11.37
N VAL A 209 33.95 16.62 11.84
CA VAL A 209 35.37 16.96 11.73
C VAL A 209 36.10 15.82 11.03
N PHE A 210 36.81 16.16 9.98
CA PHE A 210 37.57 15.21 9.17
C PHE A 210 39.06 15.51 9.30
N ILE A 211 39.89 14.49 9.51
CA ILE A 211 41.33 14.62 9.78
C ILE A 211 42.17 13.84 8.77
N ARG A 212 43.36 14.36 8.41
CA ARG A 212 44.38 13.59 7.66
C ARG A 212 45.39 12.98 8.64
N GLN A 213 45.43 11.65 8.76
CA GLN A 213 46.35 10.97 9.68
C GLN A 213 47.83 11.13 9.29
N HIS A 214 48.12 11.17 7.99
CA HIS A 214 49.47 11.16 7.45
C HIS A 214 49.87 12.50 6.83
N VAL A 215 51.10 12.93 7.10
CA VAL A 215 51.64 14.21 6.62
C VAL A 215 52.04 14.11 5.15
N GLY A 216 51.07 14.36 4.27
CA GLY A 216 51.22 14.40 2.82
C GLY A 216 49.95 14.93 2.16
N ASN A 217 50.06 15.54 0.97
CA ASN A 217 48.89 16.17 0.33
C ASN A 217 47.94 15.18 -0.39
N THR A 218 48.25 13.89 -0.33
CA THR A 218 47.61 12.80 -1.08
C THR A 218 46.93 11.76 -0.19
N SER A 219 46.97 11.93 1.13
CA SER A 219 46.22 11.07 2.06
C SER A 219 44.75 11.50 2.08
N PRO A 220 43.79 10.56 2.09
CA PRO A 220 42.39 10.91 2.25
C PRO A 220 42.13 11.50 3.64
N TYR A 221 40.98 12.16 3.78
CA TYR A 221 40.44 12.53 5.07
C TYR A 221 39.63 11.39 5.69
N GLU A 222 39.84 11.16 6.98
CA GLU A 222 39.09 10.22 7.82
C GLU A 222 38.17 11.01 8.77
N LEU A 223 37.00 10.47 9.08
CA LEU A 223 36.05 11.06 10.03
C LEU A 223 36.54 10.84 11.47
N TRP A 224 36.61 11.93 12.26
CA TRP A 224 37.01 11.85 13.67
C TRP A 224 35.82 11.52 14.56
N TYR A 225 35.98 10.52 15.42
CA TYR A 225 34.98 10.11 16.40
C TYR A 225 35.31 10.69 17.79
N VAL A 226 34.28 11.23 18.46
CA VAL A 226 34.44 11.96 19.73
C VAL A 226 34.92 11.04 20.87
N ASP A 227 34.64 9.74 20.79
CA ASP A 227 35.07 8.71 21.75
C ASP A 227 36.59 8.43 21.72
N GLU A 228 37.28 8.76 20.63
CA GLU A 228 38.74 8.68 20.53
C GLU A 228 39.46 9.81 21.31
N GLY A 229 38.71 10.85 21.71
CA GLY A 229 39.24 12.05 22.34
C GLY A 229 40.07 12.90 21.38
N LEU A 230 40.78 13.92 21.89
CA LEU A 230 41.47 14.89 21.02
C LEU A 230 42.75 14.35 20.35
N GLN A 231 43.38 13.29 20.88
CA GLN A 231 44.70 12.83 20.43
C GLN A 231 44.84 12.57 18.91
N PRO A 232 43.85 11.98 18.20
CA PRO A 232 43.91 11.80 16.75
C PRO A 232 43.96 13.13 15.98
N VAL A 233 43.41 14.21 16.53
CA VAL A 233 43.34 15.53 15.88
C VAL A 233 44.65 16.32 16.04
N LEU A 234 45.43 16.05 17.08
CA LEU A 234 46.62 16.84 17.43
C LEU A 234 47.81 16.61 16.50
N ALA A 235 48.57 17.68 16.26
CA ALA A 235 49.85 17.57 15.58
C ALA A 235 50.85 16.71 16.38
N TRP A 236 51.69 15.97 15.66
CA TRP A 236 52.73 15.09 16.23
C TRP A 236 53.75 15.81 17.15
N THR A 237 53.84 17.14 17.04
CA THR A 237 54.64 18.04 17.90
C THR A 237 54.06 18.22 19.32
N VAL A 238 52.78 17.89 19.52
CA VAL A 238 51.99 18.25 20.73
C VAL A 238 51.97 17.13 21.78
N THR A 239 52.76 16.06 21.59
CA THR A 239 52.70 14.88 22.47
C THR A 239 53.15 15.16 23.91
N GLY A 240 52.18 15.26 24.82
CA GLY A 240 52.34 15.00 26.25
C GLY A 240 52.90 16.14 27.11
N ARG A 241 52.09 17.18 27.39
CA ARG A 241 52.26 18.04 28.61
C ARG A 241 51.12 18.99 28.99
N ALA A 242 50.15 19.28 28.13
CA ALA A 242 49.00 20.12 28.45
C ALA A 242 47.76 19.28 28.84
N SER A 243 46.84 19.89 29.60
CA SER A 243 45.47 19.35 29.72
C SER A 243 44.63 19.81 28.54
N ASP A 244 43.63 19.02 28.14
CA ASP A 244 42.76 19.30 26.97
C ASP A 244 42.21 20.73 26.99
N ARG A 245 41.78 21.22 28.16
CA ARG A 245 41.32 22.61 28.34
C ARG A 245 42.39 23.64 28.03
N ALA A 246 43.64 23.45 28.49
CA ALA A 246 44.72 24.38 28.20
C ALA A 246 45.11 24.36 26.71
N LEU A 247 45.03 23.18 26.08
CA LEU A 247 45.30 23.00 24.66
C LEU A 247 44.23 23.64 23.78
N LEU A 248 42.94 23.48 24.12
CA LEU A 248 41.84 24.15 23.44
C LEU A 248 41.93 25.68 23.56
N LEU A 249 42.39 26.23 24.70
CA LEU A 249 42.68 27.67 24.79
C LEU A 249 43.81 28.09 23.82
N SER A 250 44.92 27.36 23.76
CA SER A 250 46.01 27.66 22.81
C SER A 250 45.55 27.60 21.36
N ILE A 251 44.73 26.61 21.00
CA ILE A 251 44.09 26.52 19.67
C ILE A 251 43.20 27.74 19.41
N SER A 252 42.39 28.16 20.39
CA SER A 252 41.49 29.31 20.25
C SER A 252 42.21 30.65 20.08
N GLU A 253 43.40 30.81 20.66
CA GLU A 253 44.16 32.07 20.66
C GLU A 253 45.19 32.15 19.51
N GLU A 254 45.77 31.02 19.10
CA GLU A 254 46.92 30.99 18.18
C GLU A 254 46.57 30.46 16.76
N CYS A 255 45.48 29.70 16.59
CA CYS A 255 45.04 29.24 15.26
C CYS A 255 44.11 30.23 14.56
N VAL A 256 44.26 30.36 13.24
CA VAL A 256 43.23 30.99 12.39
C VAL A 256 41.96 30.12 12.46
N HIS A 257 40.79 30.75 12.64
CA HIS A 257 39.52 30.09 12.97
C HIS A 257 39.53 29.31 14.31
N GLY A 258 40.45 29.62 15.23
CA GLY A 258 40.62 28.88 16.48
C GLY A 258 39.34 28.75 17.34
N THR A 259 38.49 29.77 17.38
CA THR A 259 37.17 29.72 18.05
C THR A 259 36.23 28.71 17.42
N ASP A 260 36.24 28.63 16.10
CA ASP A 260 35.34 27.81 15.29
C ASP A 260 35.81 26.35 15.36
N VAL A 261 37.13 26.13 15.40
CA VAL A 261 37.76 24.84 15.67
C VAL A 261 37.40 24.32 17.07
N VAL A 262 37.51 25.14 18.12
CA VAL A 262 37.13 24.73 19.48
C VAL A 262 35.63 24.47 19.59
N ALA A 263 34.79 25.28 18.93
CA ALA A 263 33.35 25.07 18.86
C ALA A 263 33.02 23.72 18.19
N ALA A 264 33.64 23.41 17.04
CA ALA A 264 33.46 22.15 16.35
C ALA A 264 33.94 20.95 17.21
N LEU A 265 35.18 20.97 17.71
CA LEU A 265 35.72 19.87 18.53
C LEU A 265 34.95 19.62 19.84
N THR A 266 34.19 20.62 20.32
CA THR A 266 33.35 20.48 21.52
C THR A 266 31.91 20.04 21.20
N ASN A 267 31.40 20.33 20.00
CA ASN A 267 30.01 20.11 19.59
C ASN A 267 29.87 19.21 18.34
N THR A 268 30.91 18.46 18.01
CA THR A 268 30.85 17.39 17.00
C THR A 268 29.95 16.29 17.50
N LEU A 269 29.11 15.75 16.62
CA LEU A 269 28.33 14.55 16.92
C LEU A 269 29.12 13.30 16.52
N ASP A 270 28.91 12.23 17.27
CA ASP A 270 29.36 10.89 16.87
C ASP A 270 28.53 10.43 15.67
N TRP A 271 29.17 10.22 14.52
CA TRP A 271 28.51 9.78 13.29
C TRP A 271 27.67 8.52 13.48
N ARG A 272 28.13 7.57 14.31
CA ARG A 272 27.41 6.32 14.57
C ARG A 272 26.02 6.58 15.15
N LYS A 273 25.88 7.64 15.96
CA LYS A 273 24.58 8.07 16.49
C LYS A 273 23.73 8.80 15.48
N ILE A 274 24.35 9.58 14.58
CA ILE A 274 23.59 10.22 13.50
C ILE A 274 22.95 9.13 12.64
N GLU A 275 23.73 8.12 12.28
CA GLU A 275 23.32 6.95 11.50
C GLU A 275 22.24 6.10 12.22
N GLU A 276 22.50 5.66 13.46
CA GLU A 276 21.57 4.82 14.25
C GLU A 276 20.29 5.55 14.70
N GLU A 277 20.39 6.79 15.20
CA GLU A 277 19.26 7.48 15.87
C GLU A 277 18.36 8.27 14.89
N ASN A 278 18.80 8.54 13.65
CA ASN A 278 18.08 9.41 12.70
C ASN A 278 17.66 8.73 11.39
N SER A 279 17.86 7.40 11.24
CA SER A 279 17.41 6.62 10.08
C SER A 279 17.90 7.18 8.73
N LEU A 280 19.20 7.52 8.62
CA LEU A 280 19.80 8.08 7.40
C LEU A 280 19.63 7.18 6.17
N VAL A 281 19.56 5.87 6.40
CA VAL A 281 19.10 4.88 5.42
C VAL A 281 17.74 4.38 5.90
N PRO A 282 16.70 4.37 5.06
CA PRO A 282 15.45 3.69 5.38
C PRO A 282 15.73 2.20 5.63
N ASP A 283 15.43 1.70 6.82
CA ASP A 283 15.61 0.28 7.17
C ASP A 283 14.55 -0.58 6.48
N PRO A 284 14.92 -1.50 5.58
CA PRO A 284 13.97 -2.37 4.90
C PRO A 284 13.59 -3.63 5.72
N GLY A 285 14.27 -3.88 6.84
CA GLY A 285 14.11 -5.06 7.69
C GLY A 285 14.62 -6.39 7.10
N ASP A 286 14.88 -7.38 7.95
CA ASP A 286 15.41 -8.71 7.58
C ASP A 286 14.53 -9.51 6.58
N GLU A 287 13.24 -9.20 6.49
CA GLU A 287 12.27 -10.05 5.78
C GLU A 287 12.43 -9.99 4.27
N TRP A 288 12.78 -8.83 3.70
CA TRP A 288 12.79 -8.63 2.25
C TRP A 288 13.82 -9.53 1.54
N VAL A 289 15.00 -9.70 2.15
CA VAL A 289 16.08 -10.55 1.64
C VAL A 289 15.68 -12.01 1.66
N ARG A 290 15.13 -12.48 2.79
CA ARG A 290 14.64 -13.86 2.94
C ARG A 290 13.55 -14.17 1.93
N THR A 291 12.62 -13.24 1.78
CA THR A 291 11.53 -13.29 0.80
C THR A 291 12.07 -13.38 -0.63
N PHE A 292 12.99 -12.49 -1.02
CA PHE A 292 13.63 -12.47 -2.34
C PHE A 292 14.33 -13.79 -2.67
N VAL A 293 15.16 -14.31 -1.77
CA VAL A 293 15.85 -15.61 -1.96
C VAL A 293 14.87 -16.76 -2.00
N SER A 294 13.80 -16.71 -1.19
CA SER A 294 12.84 -17.82 -1.10
C SER A 294 12.23 -18.16 -2.46
N TYR A 295 12.01 -17.17 -3.33
CA TYR A 295 11.39 -17.36 -4.65
C TYR A 295 12.39 -17.78 -5.75
N SER A 296 13.68 -17.92 -5.45
CA SER A 296 14.69 -18.32 -6.45
C SER A 296 14.37 -19.67 -7.07
N THR A 297 14.43 -19.75 -8.40
CA THR A 297 14.23 -20.99 -9.14
C THR A 297 15.51 -21.84 -9.26
N ASP A 298 16.66 -21.39 -8.79
CA ASP A 298 17.89 -22.20 -8.84
C ASP A 298 17.83 -23.40 -7.87
N LEU A 299 18.61 -24.44 -8.18
CA LEU A 299 18.72 -25.65 -7.36
C LEU A 299 20.01 -25.62 -6.53
N PRO A 300 20.00 -26.13 -5.29
CA PRO A 300 21.22 -26.50 -4.57
C PRO A 300 22.14 -27.41 -5.42
N GLU A 301 23.46 -27.31 -5.22
CA GLU A 301 24.44 -28.11 -5.98
C GLU A 301 24.28 -29.64 -5.76
N ASP A 302 23.67 -30.04 -4.64
CA ASP A 302 23.40 -31.43 -4.23
C ASP A 302 21.91 -31.82 -4.31
N ALA A 303 21.07 -31.03 -4.96
CA ALA A 303 19.63 -31.25 -5.05
C ALA A 303 19.26 -32.58 -5.75
N GLU A 304 18.59 -33.49 -5.03
CA GLU A 304 18.00 -34.69 -5.64
C GLU A 304 16.80 -34.31 -6.52
N THR A 305 16.72 -34.89 -7.73
CA THR A 305 15.69 -34.49 -8.72
C THR A 305 14.61 -35.56 -8.96
N PHE A 306 13.43 -35.12 -9.40
CA PHE A 306 12.34 -35.97 -9.88
C PHE A 306 11.87 -35.54 -11.29
N PRO A 307 11.36 -36.47 -12.12
CA PRO A 307 10.86 -36.13 -13.44
C PRO A 307 9.45 -35.53 -13.37
N ALA A 308 9.21 -34.48 -14.14
CA ALA A 308 7.88 -33.94 -14.43
C ALA A 308 7.83 -33.41 -15.87
N LYS A 309 6.63 -33.12 -16.37
CA LYS A 309 6.42 -32.54 -17.71
C LYS A 309 5.71 -31.21 -17.61
N VAL A 310 6.30 -30.14 -18.14
CA VAL A 310 5.65 -28.83 -18.27
C VAL A 310 5.05 -28.68 -19.66
N GLU A 311 3.77 -28.32 -19.72
CA GLU A 311 3.08 -27.91 -20.94
C GLU A 311 2.53 -26.50 -20.76
N VAL A 312 2.66 -25.66 -21.78
CA VAL A 312 2.19 -24.28 -21.77
C VAL A 312 1.25 -24.04 -22.94
N GLN A 313 0.12 -23.41 -22.67
CA GLN A 313 -0.87 -23.01 -23.65
C GLN A 313 -1.22 -21.53 -23.52
N PHE A 314 -1.77 -20.97 -24.60
CA PHE A 314 -2.17 -19.57 -24.67
C PHE A 314 -3.68 -19.47 -24.91
N PRO A 315 -4.53 -19.81 -23.92
CA PRO A 315 -5.96 -20.03 -24.16
C PRO A 315 -6.78 -18.76 -24.39
N ASN A 316 -6.31 -17.58 -23.96
CA ASN A 316 -7.08 -16.34 -24.04
C ASN A 316 -6.17 -15.10 -24.04
N ARG A 317 -6.75 -13.90 -24.23
CA ARG A 317 -6.06 -12.61 -24.16
C ARG A 317 -6.90 -11.58 -23.40
N TYR A 318 -6.25 -10.85 -22.51
CA TYR A 318 -6.80 -9.73 -21.75
C TYR A 318 -6.10 -8.42 -22.15
N GLN A 319 -6.85 -7.50 -22.77
CA GLN A 319 -6.32 -6.24 -23.33
C GLN A 319 -5.10 -6.43 -24.27
N SER A 320 -3.90 -6.04 -23.82
CA SER A 320 -2.62 -6.16 -24.53
C SER A 320 -1.78 -7.36 -24.08
N ARG A 321 -2.32 -8.23 -23.21
CA ARG A 321 -1.63 -9.37 -22.60
C ARG A 321 -2.32 -10.69 -22.93
N THR A 322 -1.55 -11.68 -23.38
CA THR A 322 -1.98 -13.06 -23.59
C THR A 322 -1.92 -13.82 -22.26
N LEU A 323 -2.97 -14.58 -21.95
CA LEU A 323 -2.97 -15.52 -20.83
C LEU A 323 -2.07 -16.70 -21.20
N VAL A 324 -1.07 -16.94 -20.37
CA VAL A 324 -0.17 -18.09 -20.41
C VAL A 324 -0.64 -19.04 -19.32
N GLN A 325 -1.13 -20.21 -19.69
CA GLN A 325 -1.58 -21.25 -18.76
C GLN A 325 -0.61 -22.42 -18.84
N GLY A 326 0.02 -22.75 -17.71
CA GLY A 326 0.95 -23.86 -17.60
C GLY A 326 0.39 -25.00 -16.76
N LEU A 327 0.64 -26.22 -17.21
CA LEU A 327 0.35 -27.47 -16.50
C LEU A 327 1.67 -28.21 -16.29
N ILE A 328 2.00 -28.50 -15.03
CA ILE A 328 3.11 -29.37 -14.66
C ILE A 328 2.51 -30.72 -14.23
N SER A 329 2.80 -31.77 -14.98
CA SER A 329 2.37 -33.14 -14.69
C SER A 329 3.47 -33.87 -13.94
N VAL A 330 3.27 -34.12 -12.65
CA VAL A 330 4.18 -34.92 -11.81
C VAL A 330 3.68 -36.37 -11.75
N PRO A 331 4.47 -37.40 -12.10
CA PRO A 331 4.06 -38.79 -11.94
C PRO A 331 3.81 -39.12 -10.47
N ALA A 332 2.63 -39.67 -10.14
CA ALA A 332 2.24 -39.94 -8.76
C ALA A 332 3.10 -41.01 -8.06
N ALA A 333 3.90 -41.77 -8.82
CA ALA A 333 4.88 -42.74 -8.33
C ALA A 333 6.24 -42.13 -7.97
N GLU A 334 6.54 -40.91 -8.42
CA GLU A 334 7.78 -40.18 -8.12
C GLU A 334 7.63 -39.18 -6.97
N ALA A 335 6.38 -38.87 -6.61
CA ALA A 335 6.03 -37.98 -5.51
C ALA A 335 5.90 -38.73 -4.18
N MET A 336 6.37 -38.11 -3.09
CA MET A 336 6.30 -38.70 -1.75
C MET A 336 4.98 -38.34 -1.05
N LEU A 337 4.40 -39.34 -0.40
CA LEU A 337 3.13 -39.24 0.31
C LEU A 337 3.37 -39.08 1.81
N SER A 338 2.61 -38.21 2.47
CA SER A 338 2.76 -37.90 3.89
C SER A 338 1.44 -37.98 4.66
N ASP A 339 1.50 -38.53 5.88
CA ASP A 339 0.38 -38.68 6.82
C ASP A 339 0.30 -37.51 7.84
N LEU A 340 0.82 -36.33 7.48
CA LEU A 340 0.89 -35.16 8.38
C LEU A 340 -0.48 -34.52 8.71
N GLU A 341 -1.52 -34.83 7.93
CA GLU A 341 -2.92 -34.46 8.21
C GLU A 341 -3.79 -35.74 8.28
N GLN A 342 -5.06 -35.63 8.68
CA GLN A 342 -5.94 -36.80 8.87
C GLN A 342 -6.23 -37.62 7.59
N HIS A 343 -5.69 -37.19 6.44
CA HIS A 343 -5.73 -37.90 5.17
C HIS A 343 -4.35 -37.85 4.48
N PRO A 344 -3.90 -38.96 3.84
CA PRO A 344 -2.64 -39.01 3.10
C PRO A 344 -2.58 -38.02 1.93
N SER A 345 -1.58 -37.13 1.94
CA SER A 345 -1.40 -36.03 0.98
C SER A 345 0.01 -35.89 0.38
N TYR A 346 0.06 -35.33 -0.84
CA TYR A 346 1.25 -34.84 -1.54
C TYR A 346 1.36 -33.32 -1.36
N ASN A 347 2.56 -32.81 -1.06
CA ASN A 347 2.78 -31.39 -0.81
C ASN A 347 3.85 -30.83 -1.74
N PHE A 348 3.51 -29.85 -2.56
CA PHE A 348 4.44 -29.19 -3.48
C PHE A 348 4.48 -27.67 -3.32
N VAL A 349 5.65 -27.09 -3.62
CA VAL A 349 5.80 -25.66 -3.90
C VAL A 349 6.29 -25.51 -5.34
N LEU A 350 5.65 -24.65 -6.11
CA LEU A 350 6.05 -24.25 -7.46
C LEU A 350 6.50 -22.80 -7.41
N ASP A 351 7.78 -22.55 -7.72
CA ASP A 351 8.36 -21.24 -7.98
C ASP A 351 8.54 -21.04 -9.48
N GLY A 352 8.36 -19.82 -9.96
CA GLY A 352 8.61 -19.49 -11.36
C GLY A 352 9.14 -18.08 -11.56
N GLU A 353 10.01 -17.94 -12.55
CA GLU A 353 10.59 -16.68 -13.02
C GLU A 353 10.26 -16.52 -14.51
N VAL A 354 9.78 -15.35 -14.91
CA VAL A 354 9.54 -14.99 -16.30
C VAL A 354 10.58 -13.95 -16.70
N LEU A 355 11.41 -14.29 -17.69
CA LEU A 355 12.43 -13.42 -18.26
C LEU A 355 11.94 -12.82 -19.58
N SER A 356 12.22 -11.54 -19.83
CA SER A 356 11.93 -10.84 -21.09
C SER A 356 13.26 -10.42 -21.73
N GLY A 357 13.88 -11.32 -22.50
CA GLY A 357 15.31 -11.23 -22.77
C GLY A 357 16.10 -11.52 -21.48
N ASP A 358 17.16 -10.75 -21.22
CA ASP A 358 18.01 -10.91 -20.03
C ASP A 358 17.47 -10.20 -18.77
N GLU A 359 16.21 -9.75 -18.75
CA GLU A 359 15.59 -9.08 -17.58
C GLU A 359 14.49 -9.92 -16.94
N LEU A 360 14.53 -10.10 -15.61
CA LEU A 360 13.41 -10.65 -14.84
C LEU A 360 12.20 -9.71 -14.92
N PHE A 361 11.15 -10.17 -15.61
CA PHE A 361 9.91 -9.46 -15.85
C PHE A 361 8.87 -9.71 -14.75
N GLU A 362 8.74 -10.97 -14.29
CA GLU A 362 7.78 -11.39 -13.26
C GLU A 362 8.36 -12.60 -12.50
N HIS A 363 7.98 -12.79 -11.24
CA HIS A 363 8.18 -14.06 -10.52
C HIS A 363 6.88 -14.46 -9.82
N PHE A 364 6.73 -15.73 -9.46
CA PHE A 364 5.52 -16.24 -8.81
C PHE A 364 5.78 -17.49 -7.98
N ARG A 365 4.94 -17.70 -6.95
CA ARG A 365 4.89 -18.93 -6.15
C ARG A 365 3.46 -19.48 -6.06
N TYR A 366 3.34 -20.80 -6.07
CA TYR A 366 2.13 -21.56 -5.72
C TYR A 366 2.47 -22.66 -4.73
N ARG A 367 1.52 -23.01 -3.85
CA ARG A 367 1.59 -24.20 -3.00
C ARG A 367 0.42 -25.12 -3.32
N PHE A 368 0.71 -26.42 -3.43
CA PHE A 368 -0.28 -27.45 -3.69
C PHE A 368 -0.27 -28.46 -2.53
N ASN A 369 -1.43 -28.73 -1.95
CA ASN A 369 -1.68 -29.87 -1.07
C ASN A 369 -2.74 -30.72 -1.79
N LEU A 370 -2.34 -31.89 -2.29
CA LEU A 370 -3.16 -32.78 -3.10
C LEU A 370 -3.38 -34.09 -2.35
N ARG A 371 -4.63 -34.45 -2.11
CA ARG A 371 -4.96 -35.74 -1.49
C ARG A 371 -4.67 -36.89 -2.46
N SER A 372 -4.36 -38.06 -1.90
CA SER A 372 -4.10 -39.29 -2.69
C SER A 372 -5.21 -39.70 -3.67
N ASP A 373 -6.47 -39.33 -3.41
CA ASP A 373 -7.63 -39.57 -4.29
C ASP A 373 -7.75 -38.58 -5.47
N GLN A 374 -6.88 -37.56 -5.55
CA GLN A 374 -6.89 -36.51 -6.58
C GLN A 374 -5.89 -36.75 -7.72
N THR A 375 -5.41 -37.98 -7.84
CA THR A 375 -4.55 -38.42 -8.94
C THR A 375 -5.36 -38.68 -10.20
N VAL A 376 -4.96 -38.07 -11.33
CA VAL A 376 -5.69 -38.16 -12.61
C VAL A 376 -4.94 -39.07 -13.59
N VAL A 377 -5.66 -39.75 -14.48
CA VAL A 377 -5.03 -40.57 -15.54
C VAL A 377 -4.49 -39.65 -16.64
N ALA A 378 -3.23 -39.84 -17.06
CA ALA A 378 -2.53 -38.95 -17.98
C ALA A 378 -3.27 -38.67 -19.30
N ASP A 379 -3.92 -39.68 -19.89
CA ASP A 379 -4.69 -39.54 -21.14
C ASP A 379 -6.00 -38.72 -21.01
N ALA A 380 -6.37 -38.29 -19.80
CA ALA A 380 -7.61 -37.56 -19.51
C ALA A 380 -7.40 -36.10 -19.10
N VAL A 381 -6.17 -35.59 -19.12
CA VAL A 381 -5.83 -34.22 -18.66
C VAL A 381 -5.61 -33.28 -19.84
N GLU A 382 -6.69 -32.70 -20.35
CA GLU A 382 -6.59 -31.38 -20.98
C GLU A 382 -6.40 -30.33 -19.87
N PRO A 383 -5.58 -29.28 -20.07
CA PRO A 383 -5.50 -28.19 -19.11
C PRO A 383 -6.88 -27.54 -18.97
N PRO A 384 -7.35 -27.26 -17.74
CA PRO A 384 -8.72 -26.87 -17.49
C PRO A 384 -9.11 -25.60 -18.26
N ALA A 385 -10.30 -25.63 -18.87
CA ALA A 385 -10.90 -24.46 -19.50
C ALA A 385 -10.94 -23.27 -18.51
N PRO A 386 -10.78 -22.02 -18.99
CA PRO A 386 -10.65 -20.85 -18.11
C PRO A 386 -11.87 -20.71 -17.20
N GLY A 387 -11.67 -20.98 -15.90
CA GLY A 387 -12.73 -20.97 -14.89
C GLY A 387 -12.63 -22.06 -13.79
N ALA A 388 -11.81 -23.10 -13.96
CA ALA A 388 -11.82 -24.29 -13.09
C ALA A 388 -10.53 -24.56 -12.28
N VAL A 389 -9.78 -23.53 -11.87
CA VAL A 389 -8.61 -23.68 -10.97
C VAL A 389 -8.65 -22.65 -9.86
N GLN A 390 -8.99 -23.09 -8.64
CA GLN A 390 -8.64 -22.37 -7.42
C GLN A 390 -7.21 -22.75 -7.02
N ALA A 391 -6.24 -21.92 -7.41
CA ALA A 391 -4.90 -21.97 -6.85
C ALA A 391 -4.82 -20.97 -5.69
N ALA A 392 -4.45 -21.43 -4.51
CA ALA A 392 -4.29 -20.56 -3.35
C ALA A 392 -3.04 -19.67 -3.54
N VAL A 393 -3.26 -18.37 -3.68
CA VAL A 393 -2.20 -17.36 -3.50
C VAL A 393 -1.96 -17.25 -2.00
N ILE A 394 -0.71 -17.44 -1.56
CA ILE A 394 -0.32 -17.25 -0.17
C ILE A 394 0.04 -15.77 0.02
N PRO A 395 -0.64 -15.01 0.89
CA PRO A 395 -0.16 -13.70 1.31
C PRO A 395 1.09 -13.86 2.19
N GLU A 396 2.01 -12.90 2.12
CA GLU A 396 3.16 -12.85 3.02
C GLU A 396 2.66 -12.62 4.47
N GLY A 397 3.12 -13.45 5.42
CA GLY A 397 2.75 -13.32 6.84
C GLY A 397 1.80 -14.39 7.43
N THR A 398 2.35 -15.58 7.71
CA THR A 398 1.90 -16.54 8.75
C THR A 398 0.69 -17.46 8.53
N SER A 399 0.90 -18.74 8.90
CA SER A 399 -0.08 -19.79 9.25
C SER A 399 -0.88 -20.47 8.13
N THR A 400 -0.69 -21.78 8.05
CA THR A 400 -1.34 -22.75 7.15
C THR A 400 -2.87 -22.77 7.24
N ALA A 401 -3.53 -22.79 6.08
CA ALA A 401 -4.94 -23.16 5.93
C ALA A 401 -5.10 -24.26 4.85
N THR A 402 -5.77 -25.35 5.21
CA THR A 402 -5.92 -26.55 4.37
C THR A 402 -7.17 -26.44 3.49
N ALA A 403 -7.01 -26.47 2.16
CA ALA A 403 -8.13 -26.40 1.22
C ALA A 403 -8.75 -27.78 0.96
N THR A 404 -10.03 -27.97 1.32
CA THR A 404 -10.79 -29.20 1.06
C THR A 404 -11.61 -29.11 -0.22
N LEU A 405 -11.18 -29.84 -1.25
CA LEU A 405 -11.97 -30.01 -2.48
C LEU A 405 -13.14 -30.99 -2.24
N SER A 406 -14.36 -30.44 -2.26
CA SER A 406 -15.59 -31.23 -2.16
C SER A 406 -16.03 -31.73 -3.54
N SER A 407 -15.77 -33.00 -3.83
CA SER A 407 -16.42 -33.71 -4.94
C SER A 407 -16.75 -35.14 -4.51
N THR A 408 -18.00 -35.54 -4.67
CA THR A 408 -18.46 -36.90 -4.32
C THR A 408 -17.86 -37.91 -5.29
N PRO A 409 -17.14 -38.96 -4.85
CA PRO A 409 -16.60 -39.95 -5.77
C PRO A 409 -17.72 -40.81 -6.36
N ALA A 410 -17.84 -40.79 -7.68
CA ALA A 410 -18.46 -41.89 -8.41
C ALA A 410 -17.54 -43.12 -8.37
N GLU A 411 -18.12 -44.31 -8.34
CA GLU A 411 -17.41 -45.58 -8.22
C GLU A 411 -16.44 -45.83 -9.41
N PRO A 412 -15.19 -46.28 -9.17
CA PRO A 412 -14.15 -46.25 -10.21
C PRO A 412 -14.28 -47.39 -11.22
N ALA A 413 -14.40 -47.02 -12.50
CA ALA A 413 -14.19 -47.96 -13.60
C ALA A 413 -12.69 -48.29 -13.74
N ALA A 414 -12.36 -49.58 -13.88
CA ALA A 414 -10.98 -50.05 -13.95
C ALA A 414 -10.33 -49.74 -15.31
N GLY A 415 -9.43 -48.75 -15.34
CA GLY A 415 -8.55 -48.43 -16.47
C GLY A 415 -7.12 -48.16 -15.98
N GLY A 416 -6.16 -48.96 -16.45
CA GLY A 416 -4.77 -48.93 -15.97
C GLY A 416 -3.87 -47.95 -16.73
N GLY A 417 -4.20 -46.66 -16.71
CA GLY A 417 -3.31 -45.60 -17.21
C GLY A 417 -2.40 -45.04 -16.13
N GLU A 418 -1.28 -44.43 -16.54
CA GLU A 418 -0.36 -43.75 -15.62
C GLU A 418 -1.05 -42.59 -14.88
N ARG A 419 -0.82 -42.50 -13.57
CA ARG A 419 -1.45 -41.48 -12.73
C ARG A 419 -0.51 -40.31 -12.49
N ILE A 420 -1.02 -39.11 -12.70
CA ILE A 420 -0.30 -37.84 -12.53
C ILE A 420 -0.99 -36.93 -11.51
N LEU A 421 -0.20 -36.03 -10.95
CA LEU A 421 -0.58 -34.94 -10.07
C LEU A 421 -0.46 -33.64 -10.89
N PRO A 422 -1.58 -33.00 -11.27
CA PRO A 422 -1.56 -31.80 -12.10
C PRO A 422 -1.36 -30.53 -11.26
N LEU A 423 -0.24 -29.84 -11.44
CA LEU A 423 0.06 -28.54 -10.82
C LEU A 423 -0.15 -27.45 -11.89
N VAL A 424 -1.17 -26.60 -11.73
CA VAL A 424 -1.55 -25.59 -12.74
C VAL A 424 -1.21 -24.18 -12.29
N PHE A 425 -0.64 -23.38 -13.20
CA PHE A 425 -0.36 -21.96 -13.00
C PHE A 425 -0.85 -21.10 -14.18
N GLN A 426 -1.02 -19.80 -13.93
CA GLN A 426 -1.47 -18.83 -14.93
C GLN A 426 -0.70 -17.51 -14.80
N ARG A 427 -0.29 -16.91 -15.93
CA ARG A 427 0.40 -15.62 -16.04
C ARG A 427 -0.20 -14.78 -17.17
N TYR A 428 -0.14 -13.45 -17.08
CA TYR A 428 -0.61 -12.54 -18.14
C TYR A 428 0.56 -11.76 -18.74
N LEU A 429 1.14 -12.29 -19.81
CA LEU A 429 2.33 -11.73 -20.48
C LEU A 429 1.92 -10.95 -21.74
N ARG A 430 2.66 -9.92 -22.13
CA ARG A 430 2.41 -9.26 -23.43
C ARG A 430 2.82 -10.21 -24.57
N PRO A 431 2.30 -10.05 -25.80
CA PRO A 431 2.87 -10.73 -26.95
C PRO A 431 4.36 -10.39 -27.13
N GLY A 432 5.20 -11.42 -27.20
CA GLY A 432 6.66 -11.27 -27.20
C GLY A 432 7.37 -12.58 -26.88
N VAL A 433 8.70 -12.58 -26.93
CA VAL A 433 9.53 -13.73 -26.54
C VAL A 433 9.94 -13.57 -25.07
N TYR A 434 9.73 -14.64 -24.31
CA TYR A 434 10.09 -14.75 -22.89
C TYR A 434 10.80 -16.08 -22.65
N SER A 435 11.57 -16.19 -21.57
CA SER A 435 12.01 -17.49 -21.04
C SER A 435 11.37 -17.69 -19.68
N LEU A 436 10.53 -18.71 -19.55
CA LEU A 436 9.91 -19.12 -18.29
C LEU A 436 10.80 -20.17 -17.62
N VAL A 437 11.26 -19.87 -16.42
CA VAL A 437 11.83 -20.86 -15.52
C VAL A 437 10.76 -21.31 -14.54
N VAL A 438 10.65 -22.62 -14.30
CA VAL A 438 9.86 -23.18 -13.20
C VAL A 438 10.69 -24.15 -12.39
N LYS A 439 10.52 -24.10 -11.06
CA LYS A 439 11.09 -25.02 -10.07
C LYS A 439 9.95 -25.57 -9.21
N VAL A 440 9.81 -26.88 -9.10
CA VAL A 440 8.88 -27.55 -8.18
C VAL A 440 9.68 -28.28 -7.11
N GLU A 441 9.38 -28.05 -5.83
CA GLU A 441 9.84 -28.86 -4.71
C GLU A 441 8.73 -29.78 -4.24
N ASP A 442 9.03 -31.07 -4.06
CA ASP A 442 8.21 -31.99 -3.24
C ASP A 442 8.62 -31.81 -1.77
N LEU A 443 7.77 -31.18 -0.97
CA LEU A 443 8.03 -30.87 0.45
C LEU A 443 8.07 -32.13 1.34
N ASN A 444 7.54 -33.26 0.86
CA ASN A 444 7.57 -34.53 1.59
C ASN A 444 8.87 -35.31 1.29
N ALA A 445 9.46 -35.12 0.12
CA ALA A 445 10.69 -35.80 -0.32
C ALA A 445 11.96 -34.94 -0.22
N HIS A 446 11.83 -33.61 -0.22
CA HIS A 446 12.89 -32.64 -0.54
C HIS A 446 13.62 -32.95 -1.86
N ARG A 447 12.86 -33.45 -2.84
CA ARG A 447 13.30 -33.62 -4.23
C ARG A 447 12.78 -32.46 -5.08
N PHE A 448 13.48 -32.14 -6.16
CA PHE A 448 13.19 -30.99 -7.01
C PHE A 448 12.99 -31.34 -8.48
N PHE A 449 12.17 -30.56 -9.17
CA PHE A 449 12.10 -30.52 -10.62
C PHE A 449 12.38 -29.09 -11.08
N ARG A 450 13.17 -28.89 -12.13
CA ARG A 450 13.40 -27.56 -12.72
C ARG A 450 13.43 -27.64 -14.24
N GLN A 451 12.77 -26.70 -14.89
CA GLN A 451 12.81 -26.56 -16.34
C GLN A 451 12.87 -25.09 -16.74
N VAL A 452 13.64 -24.79 -17.81
CA VAL A 452 13.56 -23.53 -18.55
C VAL A 452 12.80 -23.81 -19.85
N LEU A 453 11.83 -22.96 -20.18
CA LEU A 453 11.02 -23.04 -21.38
C LEU A 453 11.06 -21.69 -22.09
N ASP A 454 11.52 -21.66 -23.33
CA ASP A 454 11.35 -20.47 -24.17
C ASP A 454 9.91 -20.38 -24.65
N LEU A 455 9.27 -19.24 -24.36
CA LEU A 455 7.88 -18.93 -24.65
C LEU A 455 7.81 -17.81 -25.68
N GLU A 456 7.51 -18.16 -26.92
CA GLU A 456 6.95 -17.18 -27.86
C GLU A 456 5.47 -16.97 -27.51
N VAL A 457 5.19 -15.96 -26.68
CA VAL A 457 3.84 -15.58 -26.28
C VAL A 457 3.16 -14.93 -27.49
N PRO A 458 2.18 -15.58 -28.13
CA PRO A 458 1.65 -15.11 -29.40
C PRO A 458 0.81 -13.85 -29.20
N ARG A 459 0.80 -12.99 -30.21
CA ARG A 459 -0.28 -12.01 -30.35
C ARG A 459 -1.52 -12.77 -30.78
N ILE A 460 -2.34 -13.17 -29.81
CA ILE A 460 -3.66 -13.70 -30.11
C ILE A 460 -4.48 -12.57 -30.71
N GLU A 461 -4.65 -12.63 -32.02
CA GLU A 461 -5.70 -11.92 -32.73
C GLU A 461 -7.00 -12.68 -32.47
N LEU A 462 -7.97 -12.01 -31.87
CA LEU A 462 -9.31 -12.58 -31.71
C LEU A 462 -9.97 -12.57 -33.09
N PHE A 463 -9.84 -13.71 -33.77
CA PHE A 463 -10.47 -14.13 -35.03
C PHE A 463 -9.86 -13.62 -36.35
N ALA A 464 -8.98 -14.45 -36.92
CA ALA A 464 -9.01 -14.75 -38.35
C ALA A 464 -9.89 -16.01 -38.58
N PRO A 465 -10.72 -16.08 -39.64
CA PRO A 465 -11.65 -17.19 -39.86
C PRO A 465 -10.95 -18.42 -40.46
N SER A 466 -10.34 -19.25 -39.60
CA SER A 466 -9.76 -20.53 -40.01
C SER A 466 -10.84 -21.56 -40.34
N THR A 467 -11.18 -21.64 -41.63
CA THR A 467 -11.99 -22.72 -42.19
C THR A 467 -11.27 -24.07 -42.05
N THR A 468 -11.67 -24.90 -41.07
CA THR A 468 -11.97 -26.33 -41.26
C THR A 468 -12.61 -26.87 -39.97
N VAL A 469 -13.89 -27.22 -40.03
CA VAL A 469 -14.56 -27.99 -38.98
C VAL A 469 -14.40 -29.48 -39.30
N GLN A 470 -13.89 -30.27 -38.35
CA GLN A 470 -14.46 -31.59 -38.13
C GLN A 470 -15.36 -31.52 -36.89
N ALA A 471 -16.51 -32.17 -36.98
CA ALA A 471 -17.67 -31.84 -36.17
C ALA A 471 -17.71 -32.64 -34.86
N GLY A 472 -17.94 -31.92 -33.76
CA GLY A 472 -18.04 -32.46 -32.41
C GLY A 472 -18.78 -31.52 -31.46
N ALA A 473 -20.03 -31.19 -31.79
CA ALA A 473 -21.00 -30.55 -30.89
C ALA A 473 -20.55 -29.27 -30.13
N ARG A 474 -19.96 -28.27 -30.81
CA ARG A 474 -20.04 -26.89 -30.30
C ARG A 474 -21.47 -26.38 -30.43
N SER A 475 -22.06 -25.96 -29.31
CA SER A 475 -23.41 -25.38 -29.30
C SER A 475 -23.49 -24.16 -30.23
N THR A 476 -24.52 -24.12 -31.07
CA THR A 476 -24.85 -22.97 -31.94
C THR A 476 -25.00 -21.65 -31.18
N THR A 477 -25.27 -21.72 -29.88
CA THR A 477 -25.40 -20.58 -28.96
C THR A 477 -24.08 -19.79 -28.84
N SER A 478 -22.96 -20.44 -28.50
CA SER A 478 -21.67 -19.76 -28.24
C SER A 478 -21.13 -19.01 -29.47
N SER A 479 -21.40 -19.50 -30.67
CA SER A 479 -21.02 -18.85 -31.93
C SER A 479 -21.93 -17.69 -32.33
N ARG A 480 -23.20 -17.67 -31.88
CA ARG A 480 -24.11 -16.54 -32.14
C ARG A 480 -23.87 -15.40 -31.15
N LEU A 481 -23.75 -15.71 -29.87
CA LEU A 481 -23.46 -14.73 -28.81
C LEU A 481 -22.18 -13.93 -29.10
N LEU A 482 -21.14 -14.59 -29.61
CA LEU A 482 -19.90 -13.92 -30.00
C LEU A 482 -20.08 -13.04 -31.24
N ALA A 483 -20.93 -13.44 -32.19
CA ALA A 483 -21.25 -12.63 -33.36
C ALA A 483 -22.15 -11.43 -33.02
N GLU A 484 -23.07 -11.57 -32.07
CA GLU A 484 -23.92 -10.48 -31.57
C GLU A 484 -23.15 -9.51 -30.67
N ALA A 485 -22.28 -10.00 -29.77
CA ALA A 485 -21.37 -9.14 -29.01
C ALA A 485 -20.38 -8.37 -29.91
N ASN A 486 -19.98 -8.95 -31.06
CA ASN A 486 -19.20 -8.24 -32.07
C ASN A 486 -20.06 -7.29 -32.92
N ALA A 487 -21.34 -7.60 -33.17
CA ALA A 487 -22.26 -6.69 -33.86
C ALA A 487 -22.63 -5.47 -33.01
N ASP A 488 -22.76 -5.63 -31.70
CA ASP A 488 -22.96 -4.53 -30.75
C ASP A 488 -21.74 -3.57 -30.73
N LEU A 489 -20.52 -4.09 -30.95
CA LEU A 489 -19.31 -3.28 -31.14
C LEU A 489 -19.30 -2.53 -32.48
N ASP A 490 -19.96 -3.05 -33.53
CA ASP A 490 -20.12 -2.38 -34.82
C ASP A 490 -21.24 -1.32 -34.81
N THR A 491 -22.24 -1.42 -33.93
CA THR A 491 -23.33 -0.43 -33.78
C THR A 491 -22.94 0.85 -33.04
N GLY A 492 -21.80 1.43 -33.40
CA GLY A 492 -21.40 2.79 -33.05
C GLY A 492 -21.24 3.02 -31.54
N ASP A 493 -20.00 2.98 -31.07
CA ASP A 493 -19.61 3.21 -29.67
C ASP A 493 -20.00 4.62 -29.18
N HIS A 494 -21.26 4.77 -28.74
CA HIS A 494 -21.84 6.00 -28.21
C HIS A 494 -21.58 6.05 -26.70
N SER A 495 -20.66 6.91 -26.27
CA SER A 495 -20.38 7.11 -24.85
C SER A 495 -20.63 8.55 -24.45
N ILE A 496 -21.04 8.78 -23.20
CA ILE A 496 -21.02 10.10 -22.56
C ILE A 496 -20.14 10.01 -21.31
N GLN A 497 -19.44 11.10 -20.97
CA GLN A 497 -18.65 11.22 -19.75
C GLN A 497 -18.98 12.55 -19.07
N VAL A 498 -19.38 12.51 -17.81
CA VAL A 498 -19.61 13.71 -16.98
C VAL A 498 -18.29 14.22 -16.43
N LEU A 499 -18.05 15.52 -16.58
CA LEU A 499 -16.92 16.25 -16.01
C LEU A 499 -17.45 17.25 -14.97
N ALA A 500 -17.46 16.82 -13.71
CA ALA A 500 -17.61 17.70 -12.56
C ALA A 500 -16.21 17.94 -11.93
N PRO A 501 -15.90 19.14 -11.42
CA PRO A 501 -14.69 19.35 -10.65
C PRO A 501 -14.72 18.49 -9.39
N GLN A 502 -13.55 18.01 -8.93
CA GLN A 502 -13.45 17.22 -7.71
C GLN A 502 -12.78 18.05 -6.62
N SER A 503 -13.59 18.47 -5.64
CA SER A 503 -13.17 19.21 -4.45
C SER A 503 -14.02 18.69 -3.29
N ALA A 504 -13.43 18.62 -2.09
CA ALA A 504 -13.99 17.86 -0.98
C ALA A 504 -15.38 18.33 -0.53
N LEU A 505 -15.65 19.63 -0.57
CA LEU A 505 -16.95 20.21 -0.21
C LEU A 505 -17.35 21.27 -1.23
N MET A 506 -18.52 21.08 -1.83
CA MET A 506 -19.10 21.95 -2.85
C MET A 506 -20.50 22.42 -2.46
N THR A 507 -20.72 23.72 -2.60
CA THR A 507 -22.00 24.41 -2.37
C THR A 507 -22.24 25.44 -3.47
N GLY A 508 -23.47 25.95 -3.55
CA GLY A 508 -23.87 26.96 -4.52
C GLY A 508 -23.83 26.44 -5.96
N ARG A 509 -23.33 27.27 -6.88
CA ARG A 509 -23.37 26.95 -8.33
C ARG A 509 -22.13 26.22 -8.82
N LEU A 510 -22.33 24.96 -9.19
CA LEU A 510 -21.33 24.10 -9.81
C LEU A 510 -21.49 24.10 -11.34
N ARG A 511 -20.42 24.41 -12.08
CA ARG A 511 -20.38 24.18 -13.53
C ARG A 511 -19.99 22.73 -13.81
N VAL A 512 -20.80 22.06 -14.62
CA VAL A 512 -20.60 20.68 -15.07
C VAL A 512 -20.57 20.64 -16.58
N GLU A 513 -19.71 19.81 -17.15
CA GLU A 513 -19.64 19.57 -18.60
C GLU A 513 -19.87 18.08 -18.91
N ALA A 514 -20.26 17.75 -20.12
CA ALA A 514 -20.38 16.37 -20.59
C ALA A 514 -19.73 16.22 -21.97
N LEU A 515 -18.91 15.19 -22.13
CA LEU A 515 -18.24 14.87 -23.39
C LEU A 515 -18.89 13.63 -24.01
N THR A 516 -19.31 13.74 -25.27
CA THR A 516 -19.86 12.62 -26.04
C THR A 516 -18.86 12.06 -27.05
N ARG A 517 -18.88 10.74 -27.26
CA ARG A 517 -18.20 10.04 -28.36
C ARG A 517 -19.24 9.26 -29.17
N GLY A 518 -18.92 8.94 -30.41
CA GLY A 518 -19.87 8.41 -31.39
C GLY A 518 -20.71 9.52 -32.05
N GLY A 519 -21.40 9.19 -33.15
CA GLY A 519 -22.26 10.14 -33.87
C GLY A 519 -23.65 10.30 -33.25
N GLY A 520 -24.63 10.76 -34.03
CA GLY A 520 -26.06 10.54 -33.75
C GLY A 520 -26.71 11.30 -32.57
N VAL A 521 -25.93 11.95 -31.69
CA VAL A 521 -26.45 12.73 -30.55
C VAL A 521 -27.18 14.00 -31.04
N ASP A 522 -28.47 14.09 -30.73
CA ASP A 522 -29.33 15.27 -30.94
C ASP A 522 -29.27 16.21 -29.74
N LYS A 523 -29.27 15.66 -28.51
CA LYS A 523 -29.31 16.44 -27.27
C LYS A 523 -28.78 15.65 -26.08
N VAL A 524 -28.28 16.40 -25.09
CA VAL A 524 -27.91 15.90 -23.76
C VAL A 524 -28.82 16.53 -22.70
N ARG A 525 -29.41 15.72 -21.82
CA ARG A 525 -30.13 16.14 -20.62
C ARG A 525 -29.20 16.03 -19.42
N PHE A 526 -29.21 17.05 -18.57
CA PHE A 526 -28.57 17.02 -17.26
C PHE A 526 -29.65 16.94 -16.18
N SER A 527 -29.49 16.00 -15.24
CA SER A 527 -30.29 15.87 -14.04
C SER A 527 -29.43 16.03 -12.79
N LEU A 528 -30.05 16.51 -11.71
CA LEU A 528 -29.50 16.59 -10.36
C LEU A 528 -30.49 15.83 -9.46
N ASP A 529 -30.02 14.78 -8.76
CA ASP A 529 -30.82 13.92 -7.88
C ASP A 529 -32.09 13.41 -8.60
N ASP A 530 -31.86 12.77 -9.74
CA ASP A 530 -32.85 12.31 -10.74
C ASP A 530 -33.70 13.41 -11.40
N GLN A 531 -33.85 14.59 -10.80
CA GLN A 531 -34.66 15.69 -11.33
C GLN A 531 -34.01 16.34 -12.57
N PRO A 532 -34.73 16.43 -13.71
CA PRO A 532 -34.19 17.00 -14.94
C PRO A 532 -34.06 18.53 -14.85
N VAL A 533 -32.82 19.03 -14.76
CA VAL A 533 -32.52 20.46 -14.61
C VAL A 533 -32.45 21.18 -15.96
N PHE A 534 -31.79 20.57 -16.96
CA PHE A 534 -31.58 21.23 -18.25
C PHE A 534 -31.45 20.23 -19.40
N THR A 535 -31.69 20.67 -20.64
CA THR A 535 -31.42 19.88 -21.85
C THR A 535 -30.84 20.77 -22.95
N LYS A 536 -29.74 20.34 -23.55
CA LYS A 536 -28.95 21.12 -24.50
C LYS A 536 -28.80 20.35 -25.82
N GLY A 537 -29.28 20.92 -26.91
CA GLY A 537 -29.27 20.32 -28.26
C GLY A 537 -28.05 20.67 -29.13
N ARG A 538 -26.94 21.12 -28.52
CA ARG A 538 -25.67 21.41 -29.22
C ARG A 538 -24.50 21.50 -28.26
N GLU A 539 -23.32 21.11 -28.76
CA GLU A 539 -22.04 21.25 -28.07
C GLU A 539 -21.63 22.73 -27.87
N PRO A 540 -20.79 23.03 -26.86
CA PRO A 540 -20.35 22.12 -25.80
C PRO A 540 -21.48 21.81 -24.81
N TYR A 541 -21.64 20.56 -24.40
CA TYR A 541 -22.63 20.18 -23.39
C TYR A 541 -22.15 20.60 -22.01
N SER A 542 -22.77 21.63 -21.44
CA SER A 542 -22.40 22.20 -20.15
C SER A 542 -23.55 22.98 -19.52
N VAL A 543 -23.60 22.99 -18.19
CA VAL A 543 -24.68 23.53 -17.36
C VAL A 543 -24.11 24.08 -16.04
N GLU A 544 -24.79 25.05 -15.42
CA GLU A 544 -24.60 25.39 -14.01
C GLU A 544 -25.72 24.73 -13.19
N LEU A 545 -25.36 23.86 -12.25
CA LEU A 545 -26.27 23.22 -11.29
C LEU A 545 -26.17 23.95 -9.96
N ASN A 546 -27.26 24.05 -9.21
CA ASN A 546 -27.26 24.61 -7.86
C ASN A 546 -27.31 23.48 -6.82
N LEU A 547 -26.23 23.31 -6.07
CA LEU A 547 -26.12 22.33 -4.97
C LEU A 547 -26.73 22.84 -3.66
N GLY A 548 -27.25 24.08 -3.63
CA GLY A 548 -27.76 24.71 -2.42
C GLY A 548 -26.66 25.22 -1.49
N ASP A 549 -27.08 25.81 -0.36
CA ASP A 549 -26.19 26.60 0.49
C ASP A 549 -25.38 25.76 1.50
N THR A 550 -25.83 24.53 1.78
CA THR A 550 -25.11 23.52 2.60
C THR A 550 -24.59 22.39 1.72
N PRO A 551 -23.42 21.82 2.01
CA PRO A 551 -22.91 20.69 1.22
C PRO A 551 -23.83 19.49 1.44
N LYS A 552 -24.18 18.80 0.37
CA LYS A 552 -24.97 17.57 0.38
C LYS A 552 -24.45 16.62 -0.69
N ILE A 553 -24.59 15.33 -0.47
CA ILE A 553 -24.35 14.34 -1.52
C ILE A 553 -25.35 14.62 -2.65
N HIS A 554 -24.84 14.75 -3.87
CA HIS A 554 -25.65 14.99 -5.05
C HIS A 554 -25.24 14.06 -6.18
N THR A 555 -26.21 13.48 -6.87
CA THR A 555 -25.98 12.64 -8.06
C THR A 555 -26.23 13.46 -9.31
N ILE A 556 -25.17 13.67 -10.09
CA ILE A 556 -25.20 14.44 -11.33
C ILE A 556 -25.21 13.47 -12.50
N ARG A 557 -26.34 13.37 -13.20
CA ARG A 557 -26.52 12.50 -14.37
C ARG A 557 -26.50 13.30 -15.66
N ALA A 558 -25.79 12.83 -16.68
CA ALA A 558 -25.96 13.29 -18.05
C ALA A 558 -26.39 12.15 -18.98
N THR A 559 -27.47 12.37 -19.73
CA THR A 559 -28.05 11.39 -20.66
C THR A 559 -28.11 11.97 -22.07
N SER A 560 -27.55 11.25 -23.03
CA SER A 560 -27.57 11.58 -24.47
C SER A 560 -28.75 10.91 -25.19
N PHE A 561 -29.31 11.58 -26.19
CA PHE A 561 -30.44 11.11 -26.98
C PHE A 561 -30.20 11.32 -28.48
N ASP A 562 -30.76 10.45 -29.33
CA ASP A 562 -30.82 10.64 -30.77
C ASP A 562 -32.03 11.49 -31.22
N SER A 563 -32.07 11.80 -32.52
CA SER A 563 -33.14 12.61 -33.15
C SER A 563 -34.55 12.01 -33.05
N THR A 564 -34.69 10.72 -32.74
CA THR A 564 -35.99 10.07 -32.49
C THR A 564 -36.44 10.20 -31.04
N GLY A 565 -35.56 10.68 -30.15
CA GLY A 565 -35.78 10.76 -28.71
C GLY A 565 -35.37 9.50 -27.94
N ARG A 566 -34.75 8.52 -28.60
CA ARG A 566 -34.21 7.32 -27.94
C ARG A 566 -32.91 7.67 -27.21
N GLN A 567 -32.74 7.14 -26.00
CA GLN A 567 -31.52 7.27 -25.21
C GLN A 567 -30.36 6.51 -25.89
N LEU A 568 -29.19 7.15 -25.95
CA LEU A 568 -27.97 6.57 -26.54
C LEU A 568 -27.00 6.08 -25.46
N ALA A 569 -26.72 6.93 -24.47
CA ALA A 569 -25.83 6.61 -23.34
C ALA A 569 -26.10 7.55 -22.15
N THR A 570 -25.83 7.06 -20.94
CA THR A 570 -25.89 7.83 -19.69
C THR A 570 -24.59 7.66 -18.89
N ASP A 571 -24.17 8.72 -18.20
CA ASP A 571 -23.10 8.65 -17.18
C ASP A 571 -23.49 9.50 -15.96
N GLU A 572 -22.89 9.15 -14.82
CA GLU A 572 -23.22 9.67 -13.49
C GLU A 572 -21.95 9.93 -12.68
N VAL A 573 -21.93 11.07 -12.00
CA VAL A 573 -20.90 11.44 -11.02
C VAL A 573 -21.59 11.90 -9.74
N VAL A 574 -21.17 11.32 -8.61
CA VAL A 574 -21.58 11.76 -7.28
C VAL A 574 -20.60 12.83 -6.78
N VAL A 575 -21.11 13.93 -6.23
CA VAL A 575 -20.30 14.97 -5.57
C VAL A 575 -20.59 15.00 -4.06
N ASN A 576 -19.63 15.49 -3.27
CA ASN A 576 -19.67 15.52 -1.80
C ASN A 576 -19.86 14.15 -1.11
N ALA A 577 -19.49 13.04 -1.76
CA ALA A 577 -19.78 11.68 -1.30
C ALA A 577 -19.00 11.21 -0.04
N GLY A 578 -17.88 11.87 0.29
CA GLY A 578 -16.97 11.45 1.37
C GLY A 578 -15.78 10.62 0.86
N PRO A 579 -14.63 10.64 1.56
CA PRO A 579 -13.45 9.88 1.15
C PRO A 579 -13.55 8.37 1.44
N HIS A 580 -14.54 7.92 2.21
CA HIS A 580 -14.68 6.52 2.64
C HIS A 580 -15.87 5.80 2.00
N ARG A 581 -16.44 6.34 0.92
CA ARG A 581 -17.50 5.66 0.16
C ARG A 581 -16.92 4.42 -0.52
N PHE A 582 -17.47 3.24 -0.21
CA PHE A 582 -17.28 2.05 -1.03
C PHE A 582 -18.48 1.92 -1.97
N ASP A 583 -18.24 1.96 -3.27
CA ASP A 583 -19.31 1.89 -4.27
C ASP A 583 -18.94 0.92 -5.41
N VAL A 584 -19.94 0.26 -5.95
CA VAL A 584 -19.83 -0.60 -7.13
C VAL A 584 -20.96 -0.20 -8.06
N ARG A 585 -20.64 0.15 -9.30
CA ARG A 585 -21.63 0.62 -10.29
C ARG A 585 -21.52 -0.17 -11.59
N LEU A 586 -22.63 -0.78 -12.02
CA LEU A 586 -22.76 -1.40 -13.34
C LEU A 586 -22.85 -0.30 -14.42
N VAL A 587 -21.82 -0.24 -15.27
CA VAL A 587 -21.79 0.58 -16.49
C VAL A 587 -22.54 -0.11 -17.61
N GLU A 588 -22.44 -1.44 -17.68
CA GLU A 588 -23.26 -2.31 -18.53
C GLU A 588 -23.70 -3.54 -17.71
N PRO A 589 -24.95 -4.04 -17.84
CA PRO A 589 -26.04 -3.47 -18.65
C PRO A 589 -26.48 -2.09 -18.17
N GLN A 590 -26.71 -1.17 -19.10
CA GLN A 590 -27.46 0.06 -18.86
C GLN A 590 -28.95 -0.21 -18.62
N ARG A 591 -29.54 0.48 -17.63
CA ARG A 591 -30.98 0.50 -17.33
C ARG A 591 -31.77 1.01 -18.55
N GLY A 592 -32.86 0.32 -18.91
CA GLY A 592 -33.73 0.67 -20.04
C GLY A 592 -33.22 0.28 -21.44
N ARG A 593 -32.01 -0.30 -21.56
CA ARG A 593 -31.55 -0.93 -22.81
C ARG A 593 -32.04 -2.39 -22.87
N THR A 594 -32.43 -2.84 -24.06
CA THR A 594 -32.86 -4.23 -24.32
C THR A 594 -31.67 -5.06 -24.83
N TYR A 595 -31.53 -6.29 -24.35
CA TYR A 595 -30.45 -7.24 -24.68
C TYR A 595 -31.07 -8.56 -25.14
N SER A 596 -30.90 -8.93 -26.41
CA SER A 596 -31.62 -10.07 -27.02
C SER A 596 -31.08 -11.44 -26.64
N GLU A 597 -29.76 -11.64 -26.63
CA GLU A 597 -29.13 -12.93 -26.29
C GLU A 597 -27.96 -12.83 -25.29
N SER A 598 -27.25 -11.70 -25.22
CA SER A 598 -26.10 -11.51 -24.32
C SER A 598 -25.93 -10.08 -23.83
N VAL A 599 -25.16 -9.92 -22.74
CA VAL A 599 -24.63 -8.63 -22.27
C VAL A 599 -23.15 -8.76 -21.95
N ARG A 600 -22.37 -7.70 -22.21
CA ARG A 600 -21.00 -7.55 -21.69
C ARG A 600 -21.09 -6.76 -20.40
N ALA A 601 -21.31 -7.44 -19.27
CA ALA A 601 -21.39 -6.77 -17.99
C ALA A 601 -20.05 -6.05 -17.68
N GLN A 602 -20.12 -4.82 -17.18
CA GLN A 602 -18.97 -4.01 -16.81
C GLN A 602 -19.28 -3.25 -15.54
N ALA A 603 -18.38 -3.31 -14.56
CA ALA A 603 -18.48 -2.58 -13.32
C ALA A 603 -17.31 -1.60 -13.15
N VAL A 604 -17.60 -0.47 -12.51
CA VAL A 604 -16.63 0.47 -11.94
C VAL A 604 -16.75 0.38 -10.43
N VAL A 605 -15.63 0.52 -9.71
CA VAL A 605 -15.59 0.40 -8.25
C VAL A 605 -14.86 1.62 -7.69
N GLU A 606 -15.51 2.31 -6.74
CA GLU A 606 -14.90 3.38 -5.96
C GLU A 606 -14.42 2.76 -4.64
N VAL A 607 -13.11 2.75 -4.40
CA VAL A 607 -12.50 2.15 -3.20
C VAL A 607 -12.25 3.25 -2.15
N PRO A 608 -12.63 3.06 -0.88
CA PRO A 608 -12.37 4.01 0.20
C PRO A 608 -10.90 4.41 0.34
N GLU A 609 -10.64 5.66 0.72
CA GLU A 609 -9.26 6.12 0.92
C GLU A 609 -8.57 5.34 2.05
N GLY A 610 -7.53 4.59 1.68
CA GLY A 610 -6.71 3.80 2.60
C GLY A 610 -7.04 2.31 2.62
N GLU A 611 -8.13 1.88 1.99
CA GLU A 611 -8.52 0.48 1.89
C GLU A 611 -8.11 -0.16 0.55
N THR A 612 -8.19 -1.48 0.52
CA THR A 612 -7.77 -2.37 -0.57
C THR A 612 -8.95 -3.21 -1.03
N LEU A 613 -9.19 -3.25 -2.34
CA LEU A 613 -10.21 -4.10 -2.95
C LEU A 613 -9.66 -5.52 -3.10
N ASP A 614 -10.31 -6.50 -2.47
CA ASP A 614 -10.00 -7.92 -2.64
C ASP A 614 -10.53 -8.41 -4.00
N ARG A 615 -11.85 -8.30 -4.24
CA ARG A 615 -12.46 -8.85 -5.46
C ARG A 615 -13.81 -8.23 -5.84
N VAL A 616 -14.24 -8.48 -7.07
CA VAL A 616 -15.58 -8.20 -7.60
C VAL A 616 -16.20 -9.50 -8.12
N GLU A 617 -17.34 -9.89 -7.56
CA GLU A 617 -18.13 -11.04 -8.01
C GLU A 617 -19.29 -10.57 -8.90
N PHE A 618 -19.41 -11.16 -10.10
CA PHE A 618 -20.50 -10.91 -11.04
C PHE A 618 -21.50 -12.06 -11.00
N PHE A 619 -22.79 -11.72 -10.96
CA PHE A 619 -23.91 -12.65 -10.95
C PHE A 619 -24.89 -12.35 -12.08
N LEU A 620 -25.53 -13.40 -12.57
CA LEU A 620 -26.70 -13.35 -13.42
C LEU A 620 -27.84 -14.05 -12.67
N ASN A 621 -28.86 -13.28 -12.31
CA ASN A 621 -29.79 -13.62 -11.23
C ASN A 621 -28.99 -13.97 -9.95
N ASP A 622 -29.27 -15.11 -9.32
CA ASP A 622 -28.52 -15.61 -8.16
C ASP A 622 -27.28 -16.46 -8.53
N GLU A 623 -27.06 -16.75 -9.81
CA GLU A 623 -25.92 -17.57 -10.27
C GLU A 623 -24.66 -16.71 -10.44
N ARG A 624 -23.59 -17.04 -9.72
CA ARG A 624 -22.30 -16.36 -9.87
C ARG A 624 -21.62 -16.77 -11.17
N VAL A 625 -21.44 -15.82 -12.07
CA VAL A 625 -20.82 -16.01 -13.39
C VAL A 625 -19.30 -15.83 -13.33
N ALA A 626 -18.78 -14.91 -12.50
CA ALA A 626 -17.34 -14.66 -12.40
C ALA A 626 -16.92 -14.05 -11.06
N THR A 627 -15.62 -14.14 -10.77
CA THR A 627 -14.92 -13.43 -9.69
C THR A 627 -13.66 -12.81 -10.29
N LEU A 628 -13.50 -11.49 -10.16
CA LEU A 628 -12.44 -10.69 -10.77
C LEU A 628 -11.70 -9.91 -9.68
N TYR A 629 -10.38 -10.09 -9.58
CA TYR A 629 -9.55 -9.50 -8.52
C TYR A 629 -8.90 -8.16 -8.92
N GLN A 630 -8.96 -7.77 -10.19
CA GLN A 630 -8.29 -6.56 -10.71
C GLN A 630 -9.11 -5.92 -11.85
N PRO A 631 -9.07 -4.59 -12.01
CA PRO A 631 -9.78 -3.89 -13.07
C PRO A 631 -9.13 -4.09 -14.46
N PRO A 632 -9.85 -3.77 -15.56
CA PRO A 632 -11.29 -3.48 -15.61
C PRO A 632 -12.18 -4.70 -15.33
N PHE A 633 -13.21 -4.50 -14.50
CA PHE A 633 -14.15 -5.55 -14.11
C PHE A 633 -15.19 -5.76 -15.21
N ILE A 634 -14.92 -6.71 -16.12
CA ILE A 634 -15.74 -6.95 -17.32
C ILE A 634 -15.99 -8.46 -17.51
N GLN A 635 -17.26 -8.84 -17.67
CA GLN A 635 -17.69 -10.24 -17.83
C GLN A 635 -18.81 -10.38 -18.89
N PRO A 636 -18.59 -11.11 -20.00
CA PRO A 636 -19.66 -11.51 -20.91
C PRO A 636 -20.65 -12.49 -20.26
N MET A 637 -21.94 -12.31 -20.50
CA MET A 637 -23.04 -13.11 -19.94
C MET A 637 -24.09 -13.45 -21.00
N ILE A 638 -24.74 -14.61 -20.86
CA ILE A 638 -25.81 -15.09 -21.74
C ILE A 638 -27.15 -14.78 -21.07
N ILE A 639 -28.03 -14.02 -21.72
CA ILE A 639 -29.35 -13.70 -21.15
C ILE A 639 -30.31 -14.88 -21.40
N PRO A 640 -30.99 -15.43 -20.38
CA PRO A 640 -31.87 -16.59 -20.57
C PRO A 640 -33.09 -16.25 -21.41
N SER A 641 -33.14 -16.76 -22.65
CA SER A 641 -34.26 -16.53 -23.56
C SER A 641 -35.57 -17.11 -22.98
N GLY A 642 -36.59 -16.27 -22.83
CA GLY A 642 -37.93 -16.68 -22.38
C GLY A 642 -38.18 -16.54 -20.88
N GLN A 643 -37.22 -16.06 -20.08
CA GLN A 643 -37.50 -15.61 -18.71
C GLN A 643 -38.02 -14.15 -18.73
N PRO A 644 -39.10 -13.82 -17.99
CA PRO A 644 -39.73 -12.49 -18.07
C PRO A 644 -38.98 -11.40 -17.29
N LEU A 645 -38.01 -11.79 -16.45
CA LEU A 645 -37.16 -10.89 -15.69
C LEU A 645 -35.81 -11.58 -15.46
N ALA A 646 -34.71 -10.92 -15.79
CA ALA A 646 -33.35 -11.33 -15.41
C ALA A 646 -32.63 -10.11 -14.83
N TYR A 647 -31.61 -10.29 -14.00
CA TYR A 647 -30.76 -9.20 -13.51
C TYR A 647 -29.28 -9.55 -13.56
N VAL A 648 -28.45 -8.55 -13.80
CA VAL A 648 -27.01 -8.61 -13.56
C VAL A 648 -26.75 -7.94 -12.22
N ARG A 649 -25.91 -8.56 -11.38
CA ARG A 649 -25.45 -7.98 -10.11
C ARG A 649 -23.93 -8.02 -10.06
N ALA A 650 -23.31 -6.95 -9.57
CA ALA A 650 -21.89 -6.91 -9.27
C ALA A 650 -21.71 -6.61 -7.77
N VAL A 651 -20.84 -7.38 -7.09
CA VAL A 651 -20.57 -7.26 -5.66
C VAL A 651 -19.06 -7.11 -5.45
N GLY A 652 -18.62 -5.96 -4.96
CA GLY A 652 -17.24 -5.71 -4.54
C GLY A 652 -17.02 -6.10 -3.09
N TYR A 653 -15.81 -6.55 -2.77
CA TYR A 653 -15.35 -6.93 -1.44
C TYR A 653 -14.03 -6.23 -1.13
N LEU A 654 -13.90 -5.57 0.03
CA LEU A 654 -12.63 -5.10 0.56
C LEU A 654 -11.94 -6.18 1.39
N GLU A 655 -10.63 -6.02 1.65
CA GLU A 655 -9.86 -6.94 2.49
C GLU A 655 -10.35 -7.02 3.94
N ASP A 656 -11.00 -5.97 4.47
CA ASP A 656 -11.62 -5.97 5.80
C ASP A 656 -12.99 -6.70 5.85
N GLY A 657 -13.47 -7.17 4.70
CA GLY A 657 -14.75 -7.88 4.55
C GLY A 657 -15.96 -6.99 4.26
N ALA A 658 -15.80 -5.66 4.15
CA ALA A 658 -16.87 -4.77 3.70
C ALA A 658 -17.29 -5.09 2.25
N THR A 659 -18.56 -4.88 1.94
CA THR A 659 -19.16 -5.19 0.63
C THR A 659 -20.00 -4.04 0.10
N ALA A 660 -19.93 -3.79 -1.21
CA ALA A 660 -20.82 -2.89 -1.95
C ALA A 660 -21.36 -3.62 -3.19
N GLU A 661 -22.61 -3.37 -3.58
CA GLU A 661 -23.21 -4.01 -4.75
C GLU A 661 -24.15 -3.10 -5.54
N ASP A 662 -24.29 -3.38 -6.83
CA ASP A 662 -25.29 -2.78 -7.72
C ASP A 662 -25.95 -3.88 -8.58
N VAL A 663 -27.22 -3.63 -8.93
CA VAL A 663 -28.11 -4.56 -9.61
C VAL A 663 -28.82 -3.85 -10.74
N VAL A 664 -28.77 -4.42 -11.94
CA VAL A 664 -29.53 -3.93 -13.10
C VAL A 664 -30.38 -5.04 -13.68
N PHE A 665 -31.69 -4.82 -13.70
CA PHE A 665 -32.63 -5.69 -14.40
C PHE A 665 -32.49 -5.55 -15.93
N VAL A 666 -32.37 -6.69 -16.59
CA VAL A 666 -32.24 -6.86 -18.04
C VAL A 666 -33.62 -7.17 -18.63
N ASN A 667 -34.02 -6.44 -19.67
CA ASN A 667 -35.30 -6.60 -20.38
C ASN A 667 -36.56 -6.44 -19.50
N ALA A 668 -36.45 -5.84 -18.32
CA ALA A 668 -37.60 -5.44 -17.52
C ALA A 668 -38.47 -4.41 -18.27
N PRO A 669 -39.80 -4.43 -18.11
CA PRO A 669 -40.65 -3.31 -18.50
C PRO A 669 -40.22 -2.02 -17.79
N ASP A 670 -40.52 -0.84 -18.37
CA ASP A 670 -40.05 0.49 -17.92
C ASP A 670 -40.41 0.91 -16.47
N PHE A 671 -41.10 0.06 -15.71
CA PHE A 671 -41.34 0.20 -14.27
C PHE A 671 -41.10 -1.15 -13.57
N VAL A 672 -39.85 -1.37 -13.15
CA VAL A 672 -39.52 -2.24 -12.02
C VAL A 672 -38.81 -1.36 -11.00
N ASP A 673 -39.61 -0.70 -10.16
CA ASP A 673 -39.09 0.09 -9.06
C ASP A 673 -38.35 -0.84 -8.10
N GLN A 674 -37.03 -0.67 -8.02
CA GLN A 674 -36.22 -1.28 -6.98
C GLN A 674 -36.59 -0.59 -5.66
N VAL A 675 -37.46 -1.23 -4.89
CA VAL A 675 -37.79 -0.77 -3.53
C VAL A 675 -36.57 -1.01 -2.65
N ASP A 676 -35.71 0.01 -2.55
CA ASP A 676 -34.64 0.04 -1.57
C ASP A 676 -35.27 0.14 -0.16
N ILE A 677 -35.15 -0.93 0.62
CA ILE A 677 -35.74 -0.99 1.97
C ILE A 677 -34.73 -0.39 2.95
N GLN A 678 -34.68 0.93 2.97
CA GLN A 678 -33.82 1.67 3.89
C GLN A 678 -34.38 1.58 5.32
N PHE A 679 -33.60 0.97 6.21
CA PHE A 679 -33.88 0.96 7.65
C PHE A 679 -33.24 2.18 8.31
N VAL A 680 -34.01 2.86 9.16
CA VAL A 680 -33.51 3.96 9.98
C VAL A 680 -32.81 3.38 11.20
N GLU A 681 -31.48 3.44 11.25
CA GLU A 681 -30.69 2.95 12.38
C GLU A 681 -30.53 4.00 13.49
N LEU A 682 -31.04 3.70 14.69
CA LEU A 682 -30.94 4.53 15.88
C LEU A 682 -29.97 3.94 16.90
N TYR A 683 -28.77 4.52 16.99
CA TYR A 683 -27.78 4.20 18.03
C TYR A 683 -28.17 4.88 19.35
N THR A 684 -28.85 4.14 20.22
CA THR A 684 -29.53 4.70 21.41
C THR A 684 -28.79 4.36 22.71
N SER A 685 -28.37 5.38 23.47
CA SER A 685 -27.77 5.24 24.80
C SER A 685 -28.87 5.31 25.88
N VAL A 686 -29.05 4.28 26.72
CA VAL A 686 -29.98 4.39 27.86
C VAL A 686 -29.20 4.74 29.14
N LEU A 687 -29.58 5.85 29.77
CA LEU A 687 -28.91 6.39 30.95
C LEU A 687 -29.83 6.34 32.18
N ASN A 688 -29.26 6.05 33.35
CA ASN A 688 -29.96 6.22 34.63
C ASN A 688 -29.85 7.66 35.15
N ARG A 689 -30.56 7.96 36.26
CA ARG A 689 -30.54 9.28 36.95
C ARG A 689 -29.16 9.80 37.38
N ARG A 690 -28.10 9.00 37.32
CA ARG A 690 -26.70 9.41 37.59
C ARG A 690 -25.88 9.63 36.31
N GLY A 691 -26.52 9.59 35.14
CA GLY A 691 -25.86 9.76 33.84
C GLY A 691 -24.98 8.58 33.41
N ARG A 692 -25.12 7.41 34.06
CA ARG A 692 -24.40 6.18 33.70
C ARG A 692 -25.23 5.30 32.75
N PRO A 693 -24.60 4.65 31.76
CA PRO A 693 -25.26 3.69 30.87
C PRO A 693 -25.91 2.52 31.62
N VAL A 694 -27.05 2.05 31.10
CA VAL A 694 -27.77 0.86 31.56
C VAL A 694 -27.77 -0.18 30.45
N ARG A 695 -27.23 -1.36 30.75
CA ARG A 695 -27.03 -2.47 29.82
C ARG A 695 -28.12 -3.54 30.00
N ASP A 696 -28.22 -4.39 28.99
CA ASP A 696 -28.99 -5.64 29.00
C ASP A 696 -30.51 -5.45 29.20
N LEU A 697 -31.04 -4.28 28.80
CA LEU A 697 -32.49 -4.04 28.68
C LEU A 697 -33.04 -4.82 27.47
N PRO A 698 -34.20 -5.49 27.61
CA PRO A 698 -34.82 -6.25 26.54
C PRO A 698 -35.60 -5.35 25.56
N ARG A 699 -35.91 -5.86 24.36
CA ARG A 699 -36.56 -5.10 23.27
C ARG A 699 -37.91 -4.51 23.69
N GLU A 700 -38.65 -5.22 24.54
CA GLU A 700 -40.01 -4.88 24.95
C GLU A 700 -40.09 -3.60 25.80
N ASP A 701 -38.97 -3.16 26.36
CA ASP A 701 -38.90 -1.91 27.13
C ASP A 701 -38.75 -0.66 26.24
N PHE A 702 -38.58 -0.81 24.93
CA PHE A 702 -38.36 0.29 23.99
C PHE A 702 -39.58 0.57 23.10
N ARG A 703 -39.87 1.84 22.88
CA ARG A 703 -40.82 2.31 21.85
C ARG A 703 -40.14 3.37 20.99
N VAL A 704 -40.36 3.32 19.68
CA VAL A 704 -39.87 4.32 18.72
C VAL A 704 -41.06 5.11 18.20
N LEU A 705 -40.98 6.45 18.24
CA LEU A 705 -41.94 7.34 17.63
C LEU A 705 -41.25 8.20 16.58
N GLU A 706 -41.86 8.28 15.41
CA GLU A 706 -41.47 9.16 14.31
C GLU A 706 -42.62 10.15 14.07
N ASP A 707 -42.35 11.44 14.22
CA ASP A 707 -43.34 12.53 14.19
C ASP A 707 -44.57 12.28 15.09
N GLY A 708 -44.36 11.54 16.19
CA GLY A 708 -45.39 11.13 17.16
C GLY A 708 -46.18 9.87 16.78
N VAL A 709 -45.89 9.25 15.64
CA VAL A 709 -46.45 7.96 15.20
C VAL A 709 -45.51 6.84 15.63
N GLU A 710 -46.04 5.84 16.35
CA GLU A 710 -45.27 4.69 16.81
C GLU A 710 -44.86 3.77 15.64
N GLN A 711 -43.57 3.48 15.52
CA GLN A 711 -42.98 2.67 14.45
C GLN A 711 -42.62 1.27 14.94
N GLU A 712 -42.75 0.26 14.07
CA GLU A 712 -42.44 -1.12 14.44
C GLU A 712 -40.91 -1.35 14.44
N ILE A 713 -40.35 -1.67 15.61
CA ILE A 713 -38.93 -2.04 15.74
C ILE A 713 -38.67 -3.35 14.97
N ARG A 714 -37.99 -3.25 13.83
CA ARG A 714 -37.63 -4.35 12.92
C ARG A 714 -36.36 -5.07 13.36
N ARG A 715 -35.38 -4.33 13.88
CA ARG A 715 -34.10 -4.84 14.41
C ARG A 715 -33.83 -4.25 15.79
N PHE A 716 -33.35 -5.07 16.71
CA PHE A 716 -32.94 -4.65 18.05
C PHE A 716 -31.72 -5.44 18.47
N GLU A 717 -30.58 -4.77 18.64
CA GLU A 717 -29.31 -5.37 19.02
C GLU A 717 -28.60 -4.54 20.08
N GLN A 718 -27.92 -5.19 21.01
CA GLN A 718 -27.07 -4.49 21.98
C GLN A 718 -25.65 -4.40 21.42
N VAL A 719 -25.11 -3.19 21.32
CA VAL A 719 -23.86 -2.89 20.63
C VAL A 719 -22.64 -3.28 21.49
N LYS A 720 -22.35 -4.58 21.55
CA LYS A 720 -21.21 -5.17 22.27
C LYS A 720 -19.94 -5.22 21.40
N ASP A 721 -20.05 -5.76 20.18
CA ASP A 721 -18.89 -6.12 19.34
C ASP A 721 -18.81 -5.40 17.98
N LEU A 722 -19.65 -4.38 17.72
CA LEU A 722 -19.55 -3.59 16.50
C LEU A 722 -18.30 -2.69 16.52
N PRO A 723 -17.53 -2.64 15.41
CA PRO A 723 -16.47 -1.65 15.20
C PRO A 723 -16.96 -0.23 15.41
N ILE A 724 -16.13 0.59 16.07
CA ILE A 724 -16.33 2.02 16.24
C ILE A 724 -15.34 2.77 15.37
N HIS A 725 -15.86 3.74 14.61
CA HIS A 725 -15.09 4.79 13.98
C HIS A 725 -15.19 6.05 14.84
N ALA A 726 -14.08 6.44 15.47
CA ALA A 726 -14.03 7.56 16.42
C ALA A 726 -13.09 8.67 15.94
N GLY A 727 -13.59 9.90 15.78
CA GLY A 727 -12.80 11.05 15.36
C GLY A 727 -12.64 12.00 16.53
N ILE A 728 -11.43 12.48 16.77
CA ILE A 728 -11.19 13.64 17.65
C ILE A 728 -11.08 14.89 16.77
N LEU A 729 -11.94 15.87 17.01
CA LEU A 729 -11.85 17.22 16.43
C LEU A 729 -11.26 18.16 17.49
N LEU A 730 -9.97 18.45 17.37
CA LEU A 730 -9.18 19.20 18.34
C LEU A 730 -8.95 20.64 17.87
N ASP A 731 -9.42 21.59 18.68
CA ASP A 731 -9.15 23.00 18.51
C ASP A 731 -7.66 23.30 18.82
N VAL A 732 -6.98 23.88 17.83
CA VAL A 732 -5.58 24.34 17.91
C VAL A 732 -5.48 25.85 17.63
N SER A 733 -6.56 26.60 17.85
CA SER A 733 -6.55 28.06 17.73
C SER A 733 -5.78 28.75 18.86
N THR A 734 -5.50 30.05 18.72
CA THR A 734 -4.70 30.83 19.70
C THR A 734 -5.29 30.85 21.12
N SER A 735 -6.61 30.69 21.29
CA SER A 735 -7.23 30.63 22.63
C SER A 735 -6.90 29.34 23.39
N MET A 736 -6.49 28.29 22.67
CA MET A 736 -6.10 26.99 23.23
C MET A 736 -4.66 26.92 23.74
N VAL A 737 -3.84 27.98 23.61
CA VAL A 737 -2.42 28.01 24.05
C VAL A 737 -2.20 27.49 25.48
N THR A 738 -3.09 27.79 26.42
CA THR A 738 -2.96 27.34 27.83
C THR A 738 -3.69 26.02 28.14
N ARG A 739 -4.19 25.31 27.12
CA ARG A 739 -5.12 24.16 27.25
C ARG A 739 -4.78 22.99 26.33
N LEU A 740 -4.05 23.25 25.23
CA LEU A 740 -3.75 22.26 24.19
C LEU A 740 -3.04 21.02 24.75
N ASP A 741 -2.05 21.19 25.64
CA ASP A 741 -1.38 20.10 26.35
C ASP A 741 -2.34 19.13 27.06
N GLU A 742 -3.42 19.65 27.63
CA GLU A 742 -4.40 18.88 28.40
C GLU A 742 -5.39 18.19 27.45
N ALA A 743 -5.83 18.92 26.41
CA ALA A 743 -6.65 18.38 25.34
C ALA A 743 -5.94 17.20 24.63
N VAL A 744 -4.65 17.34 24.32
CA VAL A 744 -3.78 16.30 23.76
C VAL A 744 -3.63 15.10 24.70
N LYS A 745 -3.29 15.31 25.99
CA LYS A 745 -3.19 14.22 26.98
C LYS A 745 -4.51 13.45 27.13
N GLY A 746 -5.63 14.18 27.08
CA GLY A 746 -6.96 13.60 27.11
C GLY A 746 -7.28 12.77 25.86
N ALA A 747 -6.94 13.28 24.67
CA ALA A 747 -7.11 12.59 23.40
C ALA A 747 -6.32 11.27 23.34
N LEU A 748 -5.07 11.26 23.81
CA LEU A 748 -4.24 10.06 23.94
C LEU A 748 -4.91 8.98 24.79
N ARG A 749 -5.37 9.34 26.00
CA ARG A 749 -6.09 8.44 26.92
C ARG A 749 -7.38 7.87 26.32
N PHE A 750 -8.12 8.68 25.58
CA PHE A 750 -9.31 8.22 24.86
C PHE A 750 -8.95 7.11 23.86
N PHE A 751 -7.89 7.29 23.07
CA PHE A 751 -7.43 6.26 22.13
C PHE A 751 -6.96 4.98 22.85
N GLU A 752 -6.19 5.09 23.94
CA GLU A 752 -5.76 3.96 24.78
C GLU A 752 -6.92 3.09 25.29
N GLN A 753 -8.10 3.68 25.53
CA GLN A 753 -9.27 3.00 26.13
C GLN A 753 -10.33 2.58 25.11
N VAL A 754 -10.43 3.29 23.98
CA VAL A 754 -11.48 3.07 22.98
C VAL A 754 -11.05 2.06 21.93
N LEU A 755 -9.78 2.05 21.52
CA LEU A 755 -9.30 1.20 20.44
C LEU A 755 -9.18 -0.27 20.87
N THR A 756 -10.03 -1.11 20.29
CA THR A 756 -9.77 -2.55 20.14
C THR A 756 -9.23 -2.80 18.72
N PRO A 757 -8.71 -4.00 18.39
CA PRO A 757 -8.13 -4.28 17.08
C PRO A 757 -9.04 -4.03 15.87
N ARG A 758 -10.37 -3.95 16.07
CA ARG A 758 -11.38 -3.71 15.03
C ARG A 758 -11.82 -2.25 14.91
N ASP A 759 -11.51 -1.40 15.88
CA ASP A 759 -11.92 0.00 15.85
C ASP A 759 -10.87 0.84 15.13
N ARG A 760 -11.30 1.94 14.52
CA ARG A 760 -10.38 2.91 13.91
C ARG A 760 -10.65 4.29 14.49
N ALA A 761 -9.59 5.04 14.75
CA ALA A 761 -9.69 6.43 15.18
C ALA A 761 -8.92 7.37 14.26
N ALA A 762 -9.35 8.63 14.23
CA ALA A 762 -8.76 9.70 13.44
C ALA A 762 -8.55 10.97 14.30
N VAL A 763 -7.57 11.78 13.93
CA VAL A 763 -7.32 13.10 14.54
C VAL A 763 -7.50 14.16 13.46
N ILE A 764 -8.46 15.06 13.69
CA ILE A 764 -8.70 16.25 12.89
C ILE A 764 -8.39 17.44 13.79
N THR A 765 -7.46 18.30 13.40
CA THR A 765 -7.18 19.56 14.09
C THR A 765 -7.83 20.72 13.35
N PHE A 766 -8.13 21.82 14.03
CA PHE A 766 -8.59 23.03 13.36
C PHE A 766 -8.17 24.33 14.03
N ASN A 767 -7.93 25.33 13.19
CA ASN A 767 -7.85 26.73 13.55
C ASN A 767 -8.62 27.56 12.51
N GLU A 768 -7.94 28.20 11.55
CA GLU A 768 -8.56 28.90 10.43
C GLU A 768 -9.24 27.95 9.42
N LYS A 769 -8.85 26.67 9.44
CA LYS A 769 -9.35 25.59 8.58
C LYS A 769 -9.17 24.23 9.27
N PRO A 770 -9.97 23.21 8.93
CA PRO A 770 -9.73 21.84 9.37
C PRO A 770 -8.52 21.21 8.66
N THR A 771 -7.81 20.34 9.38
CA THR A 771 -6.68 19.55 8.88
C THR A 771 -6.78 18.12 9.43
N VAL A 772 -6.73 17.11 8.57
CA VAL A 772 -6.64 15.71 9.01
C VAL A 772 -5.20 15.42 9.41
N ALA A 773 -4.90 15.53 10.70
CA ALA A 773 -3.57 15.24 11.24
C ALA A 773 -3.27 13.73 11.24
N VAL A 774 -4.28 12.90 11.51
CA VAL A 774 -4.20 11.43 11.43
C VAL A 774 -5.47 10.87 10.82
N ARG A 775 -5.32 10.02 9.80
CA ARG A 775 -6.42 9.31 9.14
C ARG A 775 -6.95 8.18 10.03
N PHE A 776 -8.05 7.53 9.63
CA PHE A 776 -8.58 6.40 10.40
C PHE A 776 -7.56 5.25 10.49
N THR A 777 -7.14 4.92 11.71
CA THR A 777 -6.16 3.87 12.01
C THR A 777 -6.47 3.20 13.36
N ASN A 778 -6.04 1.96 13.54
CA ASN A 778 -6.05 1.28 14.84
C ASN A 778 -4.69 1.39 15.58
N SER A 779 -3.68 2.05 14.98
CA SER A 779 -2.37 2.24 15.61
C SER A 779 -2.36 3.44 16.57
N LEU A 780 -2.28 3.13 17.86
CA LEU A 780 -2.11 4.13 18.92
C LEU A 780 -0.83 4.97 18.74
N GLU A 781 0.24 4.38 18.22
CA GLU A 781 1.52 5.07 17.98
C GLU A 781 1.37 6.16 16.92
N VAL A 782 0.70 5.87 15.80
CA VAL A 782 0.44 6.84 14.73
C VAL A 782 -0.47 7.97 15.22
N LEU A 783 -1.48 7.64 16.03
CA LEU A 783 -2.37 8.62 16.66
C LEU A 783 -1.62 9.52 17.66
N ALA A 784 -0.71 8.94 18.43
CA ALA A 784 0.13 9.70 19.37
C ALA A 784 1.12 10.61 18.64
N GLY A 785 1.74 10.13 17.55
CA GLY A 785 2.63 10.89 16.70
C GLY A 785 1.96 12.13 16.09
N GLY A 786 0.72 12.00 15.59
CA GLY A 786 -0.02 13.14 15.03
C GLY A 786 -0.61 14.12 16.05
N LEU A 787 -0.61 13.76 17.34
CA LEU A 787 -0.90 14.69 18.45
C LEU A 787 0.38 15.34 19.02
N ALA A 788 1.56 14.79 18.73
CA ALA A 788 2.83 15.30 19.23
C ALA A 788 3.25 16.59 18.49
N GLY A 789 3.73 17.58 19.25
CA GLY A 789 4.24 18.83 18.69
C GLY A 789 3.19 19.78 18.11
N LEU A 790 1.89 19.53 18.34
CA LEU A 790 0.83 20.47 17.98
C LEU A 790 1.03 21.82 18.69
N THR A 791 0.90 22.91 17.94
CA THR A 791 1.01 24.28 18.43
C THR A 791 -0.30 25.03 18.25
N ALA A 792 -0.67 25.83 19.25
CA ALA A 792 -1.88 26.65 19.22
C ALA A 792 -1.63 27.98 18.48
N GLU A 793 -2.29 28.19 17.34
CA GLU A 793 -2.12 29.37 16.49
C GLU A 793 -3.36 29.66 15.62
N GLY A 794 -3.50 30.90 15.16
CA GLY A 794 -4.60 31.33 14.28
C GLY A 794 -5.94 31.59 15.00
N ASP A 795 -6.96 31.87 14.20
CA ASP A 795 -8.35 32.07 14.63
C ASP A 795 -9.12 30.73 14.73
N THR A 796 -10.43 30.79 15.02
CA THR A 796 -11.29 29.62 15.23
C THR A 796 -12.42 29.56 14.20
N ALA A 797 -12.34 28.59 13.27
CA ALA A 797 -13.34 28.25 12.25
C ALA A 797 -14.05 26.92 12.61
N LEU A 798 -14.79 26.94 13.71
CA LEU A 798 -15.43 25.77 14.32
C LEU A 798 -16.53 25.18 13.44
N TYR A 799 -17.40 26.00 12.84
CA TYR A 799 -18.55 25.51 12.06
C TYR A 799 -18.10 24.88 10.73
N ASP A 800 -17.17 25.52 10.02
CA ASP A 800 -16.55 24.95 8.81
C ASP A 800 -15.84 23.62 9.12
N SER A 801 -15.16 23.54 10.26
CA SER A 801 -14.43 22.34 10.69
C SER A 801 -15.32 21.20 11.17
N LEU A 802 -16.48 21.51 11.78
CA LEU A 802 -17.50 20.53 12.13
C LEU A 802 -18.14 19.92 10.88
N ILE A 803 -18.53 20.73 9.90
CA ILE A 803 -19.08 20.24 8.63
C ILE A 803 -18.05 19.37 7.89
N TYR A 804 -16.79 19.81 7.80
CA TYR A 804 -15.72 19.00 7.22
C TYR A 804 -15.50 17.68 7.96
N SER A 805 -15.52 17.69 9.30
CA SER A 805 -15.34 16.47 10.08
C SER A 805 -16.50 15.50 9.89
N LEU A 806 -17.73 16.00 9.85
CA LEU A 806 -18.92 15.18 9.59
C LEU A 806 -18.91 14.63 8.15
N TYR A 807 -18.42 15.40 7.18
CA TYR A 807 -18.17 14.96 5.80
C TYR A 807 -17.09 13.87 5.71
N TYR A 808 -16.02 14.00 6.49
CA TYR A 808 -14.93 13.03 6.52
C TYR A 808 -15.42 11.63 7.00
N PHE A 809 -16.52 11.55 7.75
CA PHE A 809 -17.17 10.28 8.13
C PHE A 809 -18.14 9.72 7.08
N SER A 810 -18.39 10.44 5.98
CA SER A 810 -19.30 9.97 4.93
C SER A 810 -18.72 8.76 4.19
N GLY A 811 -19.59 7.78 3.91
CA GLY A 811 -19.23 6.46 3.40
C GLY A 811 -18.91 5.41 4.46
N ILE A 812 -18.51 5.82 5.68
CA ILE A 812 -18.28 4.88 6.79
C ILE A 812 -19.61 4.29 7.25
N SER A 813 -19.69 2.96 7.31
CA SER A 813 -20.82 2.22 7.88
C SER A 813 -20.67 1.93 9.38
N GLY A 814 -21.79 1.66 10.04
CA GLY A 814 -21.82 1.29 11.45
C GLY A 814 -21.60 2.48 12.40
N LYS A 815 -21.01 2.19 13.57
CA LYS A 815 -21.01 3.11 14.71
C LYS A 815 -19.95 4.20 14.57
N ARG A 816 -20.41 5.45 14.55
CA ARG A 816 -19.60 6.64 14.25
C ARG A 816 -19.77 7.70 15.34
N ALA A 817 -18.65 8.17 15.90
CA ALA A 817 -18.63 9.20 16.93
C ALA A 817 -17.57 10.26 16.64
N LEU A 818 -17.95 11.54 16.76
CA LEU A 818 -17.05 12.69 16.68
C LEU A 818 -16.95 13.35 18.05
N ILE A 819 -15.74 13.55 18.55
CA ILE A 819 -15.46 14.11 19.86
C ILE A 819 -14.77 15.47 19.65
N LEU A 820 -15.53 16.55 19.81
CA LEU A 820 -15.06 17.93 19.70
C LEU A 820 -14.43 18.39 21.01
N LEU A 821 -13.18 18.86 20.98
CA LEU A 821 -12.50 19.54 22.09
C LEU A 821 -12.25 20.99 21.66
N SER A 822 -12.90 21.96 22.29
CA SER A 822 -12.79 23.38 21.95
C SER A 822 -13.27 24.24 23.13
N ASP A 823 -12.89 25.52 23.14
CA ASP A 823 -13.57 26.53 23.97
C ASP A 823 -14.81 27.13 23.28
N GLY A 824 -15.06 26.80 22.01
CA GLY A 824 -16.38 26.83 21.37
C GLY A 824 -16.80 28.17 20.75
N GLU A 825 -15.92 29.17 20.70
CA GLU A 825 -16.22 30.48 20.10
C GLU A 825 -15.82 30.48 18.62
N ASP A 826 -16.81 30.49 17.71
CA ASP A 826 -16.56 30.65 16.27
C ASP A 826 -16.36 32.12 15.91
N VAL A 827 -15.33 32.41 15.09
CA VAL A 827 -14.93 33.78 14.75
C VAL A 827 -14.96 34.05 13.24
N ARG A 828 -14.78 33.04 12.37
CA ARG A 828 -14.61 33.25 10.92
C ARG A 828 -15.24 32.21 9.99
N SER A 829 -16.05 31.28 10.49
CA SER A 829 -16.66 30.27 9.61
C SER A 829 -17.56 30.91 8.55
N GLN A 830 -17.63 30.26 7.38
CA GLN A 830 -18.55 30.64 6.30
C GLN A 830 -19.96 30.10 6.56
N TYR A 831 -20.06 28.92 7.17
CA TYR A 831 -21.34 28.32 7.58
C TYR A 831 -21.83 28.85 8.93
N THR A 832 -23.14 28.84 9.13
CA THR A 832 -23.77 29.21 10.41
C THR A 832 -23.93 28.00 11.33
N PHE A 833 -24.25 28.25 12.60
CA PHE A 833 -24.51 27.16 13.56
C PHE A 833 -25.72 26.29 13.15
N ASP A 834 -26.77 26.86 12.56
CA ASP A 834 -27.94 26.05 12.14
C ASP A 834 -27.61 25.19 10.89
N ASP A 835 -26.71 25.65 10.00
CA ASP A 835 -26.18 24.82 8.90
C ASP A 835 -25.45 23.58 9.43
N VAL A 836 -24.67 23.73 10.52
CA VAL A 836 -24.00 22.60 11.19
C VAL A 836 -25.02 21.62 11.77
N ILE A 837 -26.10 22.10 12.39
CA ILE A 837 -27.16 21.24 12.93
C ILE A 837 -27.85 20.44 11.81
N ASP A 838 -28.22 21.11 10.72
CA ASP A 838 -28.90 20.45 9.60
C ASP A 838 -27.99 19.51 8.80
N TYR A 839 -26.69 19.78 8.75
CA TYR A 839 -25.71 18.83 8.21
C TYR A 839 -25.51 17.62 9.15
N ALA A 840 -25.34 17.84 10.46
CA ALA A 840 -25.12 16.78 11.43
C ALA A 840 -26.30 15.80 11.55
N ARG A 841 -27.54 16.29 11.37
CA ARG A 841 -28.76 15.45 11.27
C ARG A 841 -28.79 14.52 10.06
N ARG A 842 -28.01 14.80 9.01
CA ARG A 842 -27.93 14.00 7.78
C ARG A 842 -26.85 12.93 7.81
N THR A 843 -25.79 13.12 8.59
CA THR A 843 -24.65 12.18 8.58
C THR A 843 -24.83 10.98 9.50
N GLY A 844 -25.69 11.09 10.53
CA GLY A 844 -25.88 10.01 11.52
C GLY A 844 -24.63 9.73 12.37
N VAL A 845 -23.77 10.74 12.56
CA VAL A 845 -22.57 10.69 13.41
C VAL A 845 -22.89 11.32 14.76
N SER A 846 -22.71 10.58 15.86
CA SER A 846 -22.95 11.13 17.20
C SER A 846 -21.84 12.09 17.62
N VAL A 847 -22.19 13.35 17.89
CA VAL A 847 -21.23 14.39 18.30
C VAL A 847 -21.21 14.53 19.82
N TYR A 848 -20.05 14.28 20.42
CA TYR A 848 -19.75 14.56 21.81
C TYR A 848 -18.95 15.86 21.89
N THR A 849 -19.38 16.82 22.71
CA THR A 849 -18.71 18.12 22.82
C THR A 849 -18.08 18.29 24.19
N VAL A 850 -16.78 18.51 24.25
CA VAL A 850 -16.01 18.77 25.47
C VAL A 850 -15.58 20.23 25.48
N GLY A 851 -16.36 21.05 26.18
CA GLY A 851 -16.11 22.49 26.33
C GLY A 851 -15.10 22.77 27.44
N ILE A 852 -13.95 23.34 27.09
CA ILE A 852 -12.83 23.54 28.02
C ILE A 852 -12.83 24.97 28.59
N ALA A 853 -12.81 25.11 29.92
CA ALA A 853 -12.79 26.38 30.66
C ALA A 853 -13.95 27.35 30.33
N LEU A 854 -15.07 26.83 29.84
CA LEU A 854 -16.26 27.59 29.49
C LEU A 854 -17.03 28.03 30.75
N SER A 855 -16.55 29.10 31.37
CA SER A 855 -17.18 29.70 32.56
C SER A 855 -18.68 29.97 32.35
N GLY A 856 -19.46 30.05 33.43
CA GLY A 856 -20.91 30.31 33.38
C GLY A 856 -21.35 31.66 32.78
N ARG A 857 -20.43 32.45 32.20
CA ARG A 857 -20.71 33.65 31.39
C ARG A 857 -20.86 33.34 29.90
N SER A 858 -20.34 32.22 29.42
CA SER A 858 -20.38 31.78 28.02
C SER A 858 -21.65 30.98 27.70
N THR A 859 -22.81 31.43 28.20
CA THR A 859 -24.07 30.68 28.17
C THR A 859 -24.52 30.31 26.76
N ASP A 860 -24.36 31.21 25.78
CA ASP A 860 -24.71 30.96 24.38
C ASP A 860 -23.90 29.79 23.78
N ILE A 861 -22.57 29.81 23.95
CA ILE A 861 -21.68 28.73 23.50
C ILE A 861 -22.05 27.40 24.16
N ARG A 862 -22.30 27.40 25.48
CA ARG A 862 -22.70 26.17 26.21
C ARG A 862 -24.04 25.62 25.69
N LEU A 863 -25.01 26.48 25.36
CA LEU A 863 -26.29 26.08 24.77
C LEU A 863 -26.13 25.54 23.33
N LYS A 864 -25.27 26.15 22.51
CA LYS A 864 -24.96 25.67 21.16
C LYS A 864 -24.31 24.28 21.18
N LEU A 865 -23.26 24.09 21.98
CA LEU A 865 -22.59 22.79 22.12
C LEU A 865 -23.55 21.71 22.69
N GLN A 866 -24.40 22.08 23.66
CA GLN A 866 -25.48 21.22 24.15
C GLN A 866 -26.46 20.81 23.05
N ARG A 867 -26.93 21.78 22.24
CA ARG A 867 -27.86 21.51 21.14
C ARG A 867 -27.24 20.56 20.13
N LEU A 868 -26.04 20.85 19.62
CA LEU A 868 -25.31 19.99 18.66
C LEU A 868 -25.17 18.54 19.15
N ALA A 869 -24.73 18.36 20.40
CA ALA A 869 -24.61 17.03 20.97
C ALA A 869 -25.96 16.32 21.11
N SER A 870 -26.99 17.02 21.59
CA SER A 870 -28.31 16.44 21.82
C SER A 870 -29.05 16.07 20.52
N GLU A 871 -28.87 16.82 19.44
CA GLU A 871 -29.50 16.59 18.13
C GLU A 871 -28.95 15.34 17.45
N THR A 872 -27.68 14.99 17.71
CA THR A 872 -26.95 13.85 17.13
C THR A 872 -26.91 12.61 18.05
N GLY A 873 -27.58 12.63 19.20
CA GLY A 873 -27.59 11.54 20.17
C GLY A 873 -26.31 11.41 21.02
N GLY A 874 -25.39 12.36 20.92
CA GLY A 874 -24.22 12.48 21.80
C GLY A 874 -24.51 13.28 23.07
N ARG A 875 -23.45 13.71 23.76
CA ARG A 875 -23.53 14.49 25.01
C ARG A 875 -22.50 15.61 25.08
N SER A 876 -22.89 16.70 25.76
CA SER A 876 -21.99 17.79 26.11
C SER A 876 -21.40 17.63 27.51
N PHE A 877 -20.11 17.89 27.64
CA PHE A 877 -19.38 17.98 28.90
C PHE A 877 -18.70 19.35 28.96
N PHE A 878 -18.63 19.94 30.15
CA PHE A 878 -17.98 21.22 30.38
C PHE A 878 -17.06 21.06 31.57
N ILE A 879 -15.76 21.30 31.36
CA ILE A 879 -14.75 21.13 32.39
C ILE A 879 -14.21 22.50 32.83
N ASP A 880 -14.17 22.71 34.13
CA ASP A 880 -13.56 23.89 34.75
C ASP A 880 -12.16 23.58 35.31
N GLN A 881 -11.79 22.29 35.44
CA GLN A 881 -10.50 21.82 35.97
C GLN A 881 -9.98 20.55 35.26
N ASN A 882 -8.66 20.41 35.23
CA ASN A 882 -7.89 19.45 34.43
C ASN A 882 -8.23 17.98 34.75
N GLU A 883 -8.46 17.67 36.02
CA GLU A 883 -8.67 16.31 36.55
C GLU A 883 -10.06 15.73 36.21
N GLU A 884 -10.91 16.49 35.51
CA GLU A 884 -12.25 16.09 35.10
C GLU A 884 -12.29 15.47 33.70
N LEU A 885 -11.31 15.78 32.84
CA LEU A 885 -11.27 15.38 31.44
C LEU A 885 -11.17 13.85 31.27
N GLU A 886 -10.39 13.18 32.11
CA GLU A 886 -10.25 11.70 32.10
C GLU A 886 -11.60 11.01 32.33
N ARG A 887 -12.35 11.48 33.34
CA ARG A 887 -13.68 10.95 33.70
C ARG A 887 -14.73 11.21 32.62
N VAL A 888 -14.54 12.25 31.79
CA VAL A 888 -15.38 12.51 30.63
C VAL A 888 -15.14 11.44 29.55
N TYR A 889 -13.88 11.12 29.25
CA TYR A 889 -13.56 10.09 28.26
C TYR A 889 -13.95 8.68 28.71
N ASP A 890 -13.72 8.31 29.97
CA ASP A 890 -14.25 7.08 30.56
C ASP A 890 -15.77 6.99 30.33
N SER A 891 -16.51 8.07 30.60
CA SER A 891 -17.97 8.11 30.42
C SER A 891 -18.42 8.09 28.96
N ILE A 892 -17.66 8.62 28.02
CA ILE A 892 -17.95 8.54 26.58
C ILE A 892 -17.67 7.11 26.10
N GLN A 893 -16.54 6.52 26.51
CA GLN A 893 -16.17 5.14 26.18
C GLN A 893 -17.17 4.12 26.73
N GLU A 894 -17.65 4.32 27.96
CA GLU A 894 -18.70 3.48 28.58
C GLU A 894 -20.07 3.65 27.90
N GLU A 895 -20.36 4.80 27.30
CA GLU A 895 -21.63 5.05 26.59
C GLU A 895 -21.57 4.48 25.15
N LEU A 896 -20.41 4.59 24.52
CA LEU A 896 -19.94 3.62 23.54
C LEU A 896 -19.91 2.20 24.19
N ARG A 897 -19.89 1.11 23.41
CA ARG A 897 -20.07 -0.28 23.92
C ARG A 897 -21.35 -0.59 24.77
N SER A 898 -22.20 0.39 25.06
CA SER A 898 -23.45 0.22 25.85
C SER A 898 -24.72 0.67 25.13
N GLN A 899 -24.62 1.20 23.91
CA GLN A 899 -25.77 1.56 23.10
C GLN A 899 -26.56 0.34 22.62
N TYR A 900 -27.81 0.59 22.27
CA TYR A 900 -28.69 -0.32 21.57
C TYR A 900 -28.84 0.18 20.12
N LEU A 901 -28.64 -0.71 19.15
CA LEU A 901 -29.01 -0.47 17.76
C LEU A 901 -30.49 -0.83 17.61
N ILE A 902 -31.32 0.18 17.37
CA ILE A 902 -32.75 0.02 17.13
C ILE A 902 -32.99 0.44 15.69
N ALA A 903 -33.42 -0.49 14.82
CA ALA A 903 -33.75 -0.16 13.44
C ALA A 903 -35.23 -0.40 13.15
N TYR A 904 -35.84 0.54 12.43
CA TYR A 904 -37.22 0.48 11.98
C TYR A 904 -37.32 0.89 10.52
N GLN A 905 -38.42 0.52 9.87
CA GLN A 905 -38.78 1.04 8.55
C GLN A 905 -39.81 2.13 8.78
N SER A 906 -39.58 3.33 8.27
CA SER A 906 -40.56 4.42 8.37
C SER A 906 -41.85 4.08 7.62
N SER A 907 -42.97 4.58 8.14
CA SER A 907 -44.28 4.54 7.49
C SER A 907 -44.63 5.84 6.74
N ALA A 908 -43.72 6.81 6.69
CA ALA A 908 -43.87 8.07 5.96
C ALA A 908 -43.11 8.03 4.61
N GLU A 909 -43.66 8.73 3.61
CA GLU A 909 -43.09 8.89 2.26
C GLU A 909 -42.43 10.28 2.09
N GLY A 910 -41.40 10.38 1.25
CA GLY A 910 -40.71 11.63 0.88
C GLY A 910 -39.63 12.11 1.85
N ASP A 911 -38.77 13.02 1.36
CA ASP A 911 -37.44 13.32 1.95
C ASP A 911 -37.45 14.46 2.99
N ASP A 912 -38.61 14.76 3.56
CA ASP A 912 -38.78 15.79 4.60
C ASP A 912 -38.11 15.38 5.93
N PHE A 913 -37.76 16.37 6.76
CA PHE A 913 -37.20 16.13 8.09
C PHE A 913 -38.20 15.42 9.00
N ARG A 914 -37.78 14.32 9.63
CA ARG A 914 -38.61 13.49 10.51
C ARG A 914 -38.05 13.51 11.93
N ARG A 915 -38.87 13.89 12.90
CA ARG A 915 -38.50 13.90 14.33
C ARG A 915 -38.55 12.49 14.89
N VAL A 916 -37.52 12.08 15.62
CA VAL A 916 -37.43 10.75 16.24
C VAL A 916 -37.35 10.85 17.75
N GLU A 917 -38.14 10.03 18.42
CA GLU A 917 -38.12 9.85 19.87
C GLU A 917 -38.06 8.36 20.22
N VAL A 918 -37.21 8.01 21.18
CA VAL A 918 -37.17 6.67 21.77
C VAL A 918 -37.56 6.78 23.23
N GLU A 919 -38.61 6.06 23.62
CA GLU A 919 -39.07 5.94 25.00
C GLU A 919 -38.57 4.62 25.61
N VAL A 920 -38.35 4.64 26.93
CA VAL A 920 -38.02 3.45 27.72
C VAL A 920 -39.06 3.28 28.82
N SER A 921 -39.57 2.06 28.99
CA SER A 921 -40.64 1.71 29.94
C SER A 921 -40.23 1.92 31.42
N GLU A 922 -38.95 1.73 31.76
CA GLU A 922 -38.47 1.68 33.14
C GLU A 922 -38.40 3.08 33.80
N PRO A 923 -39.12 3.32 34.93
CA PRO A 923 -39.22 4.65 35.53
C PRO A 923 -37.91 5.26 36.05
N GLY A 924 -37.40 6.26 35.33
CA GLY A 924 -36.19 7.00 35.70
C GLY A 924 -34.94 6.60 34.92
N LEU A 925 -35.11 5.80 33.88
CA LEU A 925 -34.18 5.74 32.76
C LEU A 925 -34.50 6.84 31.73
N THR A 926 -33.58 7.11 30.83
CA THR A 926 -33.74 8.06 29.72
C THR A 926 -32.95 7.55 28.52
N ALA A 927 -33.62 7.37 27.39
CA ALA A 927 -32.95 7.09 26.12
C ALA A 927 -32.43 8.40 25.49
N ASN A 928 -31.18 8.37 25.06
CA ASN A 928 -30.54 9.40 24.26
C ASN A 928 -30.25 8.83 22.87
N THR A 929 -30.72 9.53 21.84
CA THR A 929 -30.58 9.18 20.42
C THR A 929 -30.74 10.47 19.61
N LEU A 930 -30.46 10.41 18.31
CA LEU A 930 -30.67 11.52 17.38
C LEU A 930 -32.12 12.01 17.43
N LYS A 931 -32.33 13.34 17.36
CA LYS A 931 -33.68 13.95 17.52
C LYS A 931 -34.50 13.96 16.24
N GLY A 932 -33.87 13.66 15.13
CA GLY A 932 -34.51 13.49 13.84
C GLY A 932 -33.46 13.36 12.75
N TYR A 933 -33.91 12.91 11.59
CA TYR A 933 -33.09 12.62 10.44
C TYR A 933 -33.77 13.18 9.18
N PHE A 934 -33.01 13.22 8.10
CA PHE A 934 -33.58 13.26 6.75
C PHE A 934 -33.40 11.86 6.16
N PRO A 935 -34.43 11.30 5.49
CA PRO A 935 -34.28 10.09 4.68
C PRO A 935 -33.11 10.19 3.69
#